data_AF-A0A3R9WYM6-F1
#
_entry.id   AF-A0A3R9WYM6-F1
#
_cell.length_a   1.000
_cell.length_b   1.000
_cell.length_c   1.000
_cell.angle_alpha   90.00
_cell.angle_beta   90.00
_cell.angle_gamma   90.00
#
_symmetry.space_group_name_H-M   'P 1'
#
loop_
_entity.id
_entity.type
_entity.pdbx_description
1 polymer ?
#
loop_
_entity_poly.entity_id
_entity_poly.type
_entity_poly.pdbx_seq_one_letter_code
_entity_poly.pdbx_strand_id
1 'polypeptide(L)'
;MKILLIMRNTYAWHREHIETLERMGLEVHLATTVAQAADDGRFAGVVPIPRELEGAALAEHCAAAARRLGIASAITFYDSDIAVTSRVNELLGHRWPRPEADAISRDKRLQRTFLAAHGLPAPRFAAVDGVEAGLAAAEDFTYPFIVKPSALAASIGVSLVRDRGELERALADVARLAEEWGGYFPSDGPEIALLEEFLPGKEVTLDGVVLDGRFHLVGVTNKMQMPGPYFEEDFYTLPFRTPQEEPELVAAAEGITAALGVRHCLFNAEFRQDSEGRYRVVEFATRMSGGQNYRNLREVHGIDPVRLYAKAVLAGDDADASASLLDGEVPRAAVPRAAACIKFAYRTGTLVRNNAGDAAHSPHFRSYIPASRPGDRLRRAPEGWYEIAGSLAVAAPYRGPADIDRVERLAAELDERLDVVVVPARAAAAAWESDEEATTWTFTLRPDTVFSNGEPVTAHSFVRGWSRALDPAAATETAYHLAGVRSFTAADDTTLVVELSAPDTEFDLKTLQPVFSPVPECAGPALDPAYNDMPIGNGPFRMAGPWEHHRAIRLVRNDRWNLGPLPEVREVHIDVLDPVTGLDDEYARFLDGTYDYARIPPARTAEAAALDGFTEQEGAGLFYLIPFCHRAPMDSLDARRALSAAIDRQGLVDRHFHGRRTPAHSLLSPWFGKAHTPRAADADADADADWTAYAPDRARAAALRAGLGPGSRVQFAYNTGAGHDAWVADLARGLEEVLGWRVELLRTDARGLVDHRTSIGAAGFCRAGWACDYPTPDNVLYPLLHSSCTAPDAAGTAHGDNEGRYANPEFDALVARARGCADPAGRAGFWRRAEALAMADLALVPLWYRTDQRVYAAERITGLHIDFDGNPTLTTVKARKTTR
;
A
#
# COMPACT_ATOMS: atom_id res chain seq x y z
N MET A 1 -6.78 -6.11 -41.03
CA MET A 1 -7.91 -5.17 -40.90
C MET A 1 -7.55 -4.14 -39.84
N LYS A 2 -8.00 -2.90 -39.96
CA LYS A 2 -7.69 -1.83 -38.99
C LYS A 2 -8.88 -1.54 -38.09
N ILE A 3 -8.65 -1.21 -36.83
CA ILE A 3 -9.70 -0.84 -35.89
C ILE A 3 -9.27 0.37 -35.05
N LEU A 4 -10.21 1.27 -34.77
CA LEU A 4 -9.98 2.41 -33.88
C LEU A 4 -10.43 2.02 -32.47
N LEU A 5 -9.51 1.97 -31.52
CA LEU A 5 -9.81 1.80 -30.11
C LEU A 5 -9.89 3.19 -29.46
N ILE A 6 -11.02 3.53 -28.87
CA ILE A 6 -11.22 4.83 -28.20
C ILE A 6 -11.15 4.63 -26.69
N MET A 7 -10.11 5.16 -26.06
CA MET A 7 -9.90 5.09 -24.62
C MET A 7 -9.24 6.39 -24.14
N ARG A 8 -10.06 7.36 -23.74
CA ARG A 8 -9.61 8.74 -23.52
C ARG A 8 -8.60 8.87 -22.39
N ASN A 9 -8.90 8.30 -21.23
CA ASN A 9 -8.23 8.66 -19.96
C ASN A 9 -7.11 7.69 -19.57
N THR A 10 -7.26 6.41 -19.89
CA THR A 10 -6.28 5.37 -19.61
C THR A 10 -6.58 4.14 -20.47
N TYR A 11 -5.61 3.24 -20.60
CA TYR A 11 -5.79 1.94 -21.24
C TYR A 11 -5.11 0.79 -20.49
N ALA A 12 -4.56 1.07 -19.29
CA ALA A 12 -3.77 0.11 -18.52
C ALA A 12 -4.60 -1.11 -18.07
N TRP A 13 -5.87 -0.89 -17.72
CA TRP A 13 -6.79 -1.93 -17.23
C TRP A 13 -7.21 -2.95 -18.29
N HIS A 14 -7.14 -2.58 -19.57
CA HIS A 14 -7.63 -3.40 -20.68
C HIS A 14 -6.49 -4.01 -21.50
N ARG A 15 -5.32 -4.21 -20.89
CA ARG A 15 -4.16 -4.86 -21.52
C ARG A 15 -4.58 -6.14 -22.27
N GLU A 16 -5.35 -7.01 -21.63
CA GLU A 16 -5.76 -8.28 -22.23
C GLU A 16 -6.77 -8.14 -23.37
N HIS A 17 -7.61 -7.10 -23.33
CA HIS A 17 -8.52 -6.82 -24.45
C HIS A 17 -7.71 -6.40 -25.68
N ILE A 18 -6.72 -5.52 -25.48
CA ILE A 18 -5.80 -5.06 -26.53
C ILE A 18 -5.06 -6.27 -27.12
N GLU A 19 -4.48 -7.12 -26.28
CA GLU A 19 -3.81 -8.35 -26.73
C GLU A 19 -4.75 -9.30 -27.48
N THR A 20 -6.05 -9.34 -27.15
CA THR A 20 -7.02 -10.12 -27.93
C THR A 20 -7.18 -9.57 -29.35
N LEU A 21 -7.26 -8.24 -29.51
CA LEU A 21 -7.32 -7.62 -30.84
C LEU A 21 -6.04 -7.89 -31.64
N GLU A 22 -4.87 -7.86 -31.00
CA GLU A 22 -3.59 -8.20 -31.63
C GLU A 22 -3.54 -9.67 -32.07
N ARG A 23 -3.98 -10.60 -31.21
CA ARG A 23 -4.08 -12.04 -31.54
C ARG A 23 -5.03 -12.31 -32.71
N MET A 24 -5.99 -11.43 -32.95
CA MET A 24 -6.87 -11.48 -34.13
C MET A 24 -6.18 -10.98 -35.42
N GLY A 25 -4.95 -10.45 -35.33
CA GLY A 25 -4.23 -9.86 -36.46
C GLY A 25 -4.75 -8.49 -36.88
N LEU A 26 -5.36 -7.74 -35.94
CA LEU A 26 -5.85 -6.39 -36.20
C LEU A 26 -4.75 -5.35 -36.01
N GLU A 27 -4.69 -4.37 -36.92
CA GLU A 27 -3.93 -3.14 -36.72
C GLU A 27 -4.73 -2.21 -35.79
N VAL A 28 -4.34 -2.16 -34.52
CA VAL A 28 -5.04 -1.37 -33.49
C VAL A 28 -4.50 0.06 -33.49
N HIS A 29 -5.37 1.03 -33.76
CA HIS A 29 -5.06 2.45 -33.60
C HIS A 29 -5.76 2.98 -32.34
N LEU A 30 -5.02 3.64 -31.44
CA LEU A 30 -5.57 4.14 -30.18
C LEU A 30 -5.86 5.64 -30.26
N ALA A 31 -7.10 6.04 -30.00
CA ALA A 31 -7.46 7.44 -29.73
C ALA A 31 -7.47 7.70 -28.22
N THR A 32 -6.58 8.59 -27.74
CA THR A 32 -6.37 8.82 -26.31
C THR A 32 -5.82 10.20 -25.99
N THR A 33 -5.99 10.65 -24.74
CA THR A 33 -5.31 11.84 -24.18
C THR A 33 -3.96 11.49 -23.52
N VAL A 34 -3.63 10.20 -23.40
CA VAL A 34 -2.39 9.71 -22.78
C VAL A 34 -1.22 9.83 -23.75
N ALA A 35 -0.38 10.85 -23.56
CA ALA A 35 0.74 11.16 -24.47
C ALA A 35 1.73 10.00 -24.64
N GLN A 36 2.01 9.25 -23.57
CA GLN A 36 2.95 8.12 -23.55
C GLN A 36 2.50 6.94 -24.42
N ALA A 37 1.22 6.91 -24.84
CA ALA A 37 0.74 5.86 -25.72
C ALA A 37 1.48 5.79 -27.05
N ALA A 38 2.06 6.91 -27.51
CA ALA A 38 2.80 6.97 -28.76
C ALA A 38 4.04 6.06 -28.77
N ASP A 39 4.59 5.73 -27.60
CA ASP A 39 5.76 4.88 -27.43
C ASP A 39 5.38 3.40 -27.21
N ASP A 40 4.09 3.08 -27.17
CA ASP A 40 3.59 1.73 -26.90
C ASP A 40 3.47 0.91 -28.19
N GLY A 41 4.41 -0.04 -28.37
CA GLY A 41 4.54 -0.85 -29.59
C GLY A 41 3.34 -1.76 -29.92
N ARG A 42 2.32 -1.83 -29.05
CA ARG A 42 1.06 -2.54 -29.30
C ARG A 42 0.12 -1.80 -30.26
N PHE A 43 0.31 -0.48 -30.43
CA PHE A 43 -0.54 0.33 -31.29
C PHE A 43 0.14 0.59 -32.64
N ALA A 44 -0.57 0.31 -33.73
CA ALA A 44 -0.13 0.64 -35.09
C ALA A 44 -0.09 2.17 -35.34
N GLY A 45 -0.79 2.94 -34.50
CA GLY A 45 -0.64 4.39 -34.44
C GLY A 45 -1.56 5.00 -33.39
N VAL A 46 -1.18 6.17 -32.89
CA VAL A 46 -1.94 6.91 -31.87
C VAL A 46 -2.58 8.15 -32.48
N VAL A 47 -3.86 8.35 -32.18
CA VAL A 47 -4.64 9.55 -32.50
C VAL A 47 -4.73 10.39 -31.23
N PRO A 48 -3.93 11.46 -31.08
CA PRO A 48 -4.00 12.30 -29.90
C PRO A 48 -5.35 13.03 -29.84
N ILE A 49 -5.99 12.99 -28.67
CA ILE A 49 -7.23 13.70 -28.38
C ILE A 49 -6.89 14.96 -27.57
N PRO A 50 -7.21 16.18 -28.07
CA PRO A 50 -7.13 17.39 -27.27
C PRO A 50 -8.10 17.33 -26.08
N ARG A 51 -7.67 17.76 -24.89
CA ARG A 51 -8.41 17.58 -23.63
C ARG A 51 -9.72 18.38 -23.57
N GLU A 52 -9.82 19.44 -24.36
CA GLU A 52 -10.98 20.30 -24.48
C GLU A 52 -12.09 19.73 -25.37
N LEU A 53 -11.81 18.67 -26.14
CA LEU A 53 -12.81 18.09 -27.03
C LEU A 53 -13.72 17.10 -26.28
N GLU A 54 -15.01 17.38 -26.36
CA GLU A 54 -16.09 16.61 -25.74
C GLU A 54 -17.19 16.30 -26.76
N GLY A 55 -18.05 15.33 -26.43
CA GLY A 55 -19.29 15.03 -27.17
C GLY A 55 -19.12 14.92 -28.69
N ALA A 56 -19.88 15.75 -29.42
CA ALA A 56 -19.91 15.72 -30.88
C ALA A 56 -18.58 16.11 -31.53
N ALA A 57 -17.89 17.14 -31.01
CA ALA A 57 -16.62 17.62 -31.58
C ALA A 57 -15.52 16.55 -31.46
N LEU A 58 -15.50 15.85 -30.32
CA LEU A 58 -14.61 14.71 -30.11
C LEU A 58 -14.90 13.57 -31.10
N ALA A 59 -16.18 13.22 -31.29
CA ALA A 59 -16.56 12.18 -32.23
C ALA A 59 -16.16 12.53 -33.67
N GLU A 60 -16.32 13.79 -34.08
CA GLU A 60 -15.88 14.28 -35.39
C GLU A 60 -14.36 14.19 -35.58
N HIS A 61 -13.58 14.56 -34.56
CA HIS A 61 -12.12 14.44 -34.56
C HIS A 61 -11.68 12.98 -34.76
N CYS A 62 -12.24 12.06 -33.97
CA CYS A 62 -11.94 10.63 -34.06
C CYS A 62 -12.38 10.05 -35.42
N ALA A 63 -13.56 10.41 -35.92
CA ALA A 63 -14.03 9.95 -37.23
C ALA A 63 -13.18 10.49 -38.39
N ALA A 64 -12.74 11.75 -38.33
CA ALA A 64 -11.83 12.33 -39.33
C ALA A 64 -10.48 11.60 -39.35
N ALA A 65 -9.93 11.29 -38.18
CA ALA A 65 -8.71 10.49 -38.06
C ALA A 65 -8.89 9.07 -38.61
N ALA A 66 -10.00 8.40 -38.28
CA ALA A 66 -10.33 7.08 -38.80
C ALA A 66 -10.39 7.07 -40.34
N ARG A 67 -11.08 8.05 -40.95
CA ARG A 67 -11.15 8.19 -42.42
C ARG A 67 -9.76 8.38 -43.05
N ARG A 68 -8.92 9.23 -42.45
CA ARG A 68 -7.54 9.47 -42.94
C ARG A 68 -6.67 8.20 -42.88
N LEU A 69 -6.86 7.37 -41.85
CA LEU A 69 -6.09 6.15 -41.64
C LEU A 69 -6.67 4.93 -42.38
N GLY A 70 -7.83 5.07 -43.01
CA GLY A 70 -8.55 3.97 -43.69
C GLY A 70 -9.14 2.96 -42.70
N ILE A 71 -9.60 3.42 -41.53
CA ILE A 71 -10.21 2.59 -40.50
C ILE A 71 -11.74 2.60 -40.69
N ALA A 72 -12.35 1.41 -40.72
CA ALA A 72 -13.78 1.26 -41.01
C ALA A 72 -14.67 1.35 -39.76
N SER A 73 -14.20 0.92 -38.60
CA SER A 73 -15.01 0.85 -37.38
C SER A 73 -14.20 1.20 -36.13
N ALA A 74 -14.91 1.67 -35.10
CA ALA A 74 -14.35 2.00 -33.79
C ALA A 74 -14.98 1.13 -32.68
N ILE A 75 -14.22 0.85 -31.62
CA ILE A 75 -14.66 0.15 -30.42
C ILE A 75 -14.11 0.83 -29.16
N THR A 76 -14.75 0.57 -28.03
CA THR A 76 -14.25 0.92 -26.70
C THR A 76 -14.60 -0.17 -25.70
N PHE A 77 -13.92 -0.13 -24.55
CA PHE A 77 -14.24 -0.95 -23.38
C PHE A 77 -14.52 -0.10 -22.13
N TYR A 78 -14.47 1.24 -22.27
CA TYR A 78 -14.70 2.18 -21.18
C TYR A 78 -16.09 2.79 -21.24
N ASP A 79 -16.74 2.80 -20.09
CA ASP A 79 -18.00 3.48 -19.81
C ASP A 79 -18.08 4.91 -20.37
N SER A 80 -17.07 5.73 -20.07
CA SER A 80 -17.05 7.14 -20.45
C SER A 80 -16.93 7.37 -21.96
N ASP A 81 -16.63 6.33 -22.74
CA ASP A 81 -16.32 6.46 -24.17
C ASP A 81 -17.35 5.77 -25.08
N ILE A 82 -18.37 5.10 -24.52
CA ILE A 82 -19.38 4.33 -25.29
C ILE A 82 -20.12 5.25 -26.26
N ALA A 83 -20.71 6.35 -25.77
CA ALA A 83 -21.52 7.26 -26.58
C ALA A 83 -20.71 7.90 -27.73
N VAL A 84 -19.46 8.31 -27.44
CA VAL A 84 -18.54 8.86 -28.45
C VAL A 84 -18.21 7.81 -29.50
N THR A 85 -17.93 6.57 -29.08
CA THR A 85 -17.62 5.46 -29.98
C THR A 85 -18.80 5.14 -30.91
N SER A 86 -20.02 5.14 -30.37
CA SER A 86 -21.26 4.98 -31.13
C SER A 86 -21.39 6.05 -32.20
N ARG A 87 -21.21 7.32 -31.82
CA ARG A 87 -21.26 8.46 -32.74
C ARG A 87 -20.17 8.43 -33.81
N VAL A 88 -18.96 7.97 -33.48
CA VAL A 88 -17.88 7.77 -34.47
C VAL A 88 -18.30 6.76 -35.52
N ASN A 89 -18.86 5.62 -35.12
CA ASN A 89 -19.30 4.60 -36.07
C ASN A 89 -20.47 5.08 -36.95
N GLU A 90 -21.39 5.87 -36.39
CA GLU A 90 -22.46 6.52 -37.17
C GLU A 90 -21.87 7.46 -38.23
N LEU A 91 -20.89 8.29 -37.86
CA LEU A 91 -20.16 9.16 -38.79
C LEU A 91 -19.37 8.37 -39.85
N LEU A 92 -18.93 7.16 -39.53
CA LEU A 92 -18.28 6.25 -40.49
C LEU A 92 -19.28 5.54 -41.42
N GLY A 93 -20.58 5.75 -41.23
CA GLY A 93 -21.65 5.29 -42.13
C GLY A 93 -22.34 4.00 -41.70
N HIS A 94 -22.08 3.51 -40.48
CA HIS A 94 -22.72 2.32 -39.94
C HIS A 94 -24.16 2.59 -39.47
N ARG A 95 -25.06 1.61 -39.64
CA ARG A 95 -26.48 1.73 -39.24
C ARG A 95 -26.83 1.05 -37.92
N TRP A 96 -25.91 0.26 -37.38
CA TRP A 96 -26.05 -0.46 -36.12
C TRP A 96 -25.80 0.34 -34.83
N PRO A 97 -25.07 1.47 -34.81
CA PRO A 97 -24.93 2.28 -33.60
C PRO A 97 -26.28 2.83 -33.13
N ARG A 98 -26.48 2.90 -31.81
CA ARG A 98 -27.69 3.43 -31.18
C ARG A 98 -27.31 4.41 -30.08
N PRO A 99 -27.00 5.67 -30.42
CA PRO A 99 -26.58 6.67 -29.43
C PRO A 99 -27.56 6.84 -28.28
N GLU A 100 -28.87 6.72 -28.51
CA GLU A 100 -29.87 6.79 -27.43
C GLU A 100 -29.75 5.62 -26.44
N ALA A 101 -29.48 4.41 -26.93
CA ALA A 101 -29.28 3.24 -26.07
C ALA A 101 -28.03 3.39 -25.20
N ASP A 102 -26.96 3.96 -25.77
CA ASP A 102 -25.73 4.20 -25.05
C ASP A 102 -25.90 5.30 -24.00
N ALA A 103 -26.68 6.36 -24.29
CA ALA A 103 -27.04 7.38 -23.30
C ALA A 103 -27.84 6.78 -22.13
N ILE A 104 -28.86 5.96 -22.42
CA ILE A 104 -29.63 5.24 -21.40
C ILE A 104 -28.70 4.37 -20.54
N SER A 105 -27.75 3.66 -21.16
CA SER A 105 -26.85 2.75 -20.44
C SER A 105 -25.91 3.45 -19.45
N ARG A 106 -25.72 4.77 -19.56
CA ARG A 106 -24.76 5.54 -18.75
C ARG A 106 -25.38 6.33 -17.61
N ASP A 107 -26.69 6.52 -17.63
CA ASP A 107 -27.43 7.24 -16.59
C ASP A 107 -28.45 6.32 -15.92
N LYS A 108 -28.21 6.00 -14.65
CA LYS A 108 -29.05 5.11 -13.85
C LYS A 108 -30.50 5.60 -13.76
N ARG A 109 -30.75 6.91 -13.82
CA ARG A 109 -32.12 7.46 -13.86
C ARG A 109 -32.81 7.10 -15.16
N LEU A 110 -32.13 7.28 -16.29
CA LEU A 110 -32.66 6.88 -17.60
C LEU A 110 -32.87 5.37 -17.67
N GLN A 111 -31.96 4.57 -17.13
CA GLN A 111 -32.13 3.11 -17.03
C GLN A 111 -33.42 2.78 -16.26
N ARG A 112 -33.66 3.43 -15.13
CA ARG A 112 -34.84 3.18 -14.30
C ARG A 112 -36.14 3.57 -14.99
N THR A 113 -36.19 4.75 -15.60
CA THR A 113 -37.34 5.18 -16.39
C THR A 113 -37.58 4.25 -17.58
N PHE A 114 -36.53 3.81 -18.26
CA PHE A 114 -36.59 2.89 -19.38
C PHE A 114 -37.15 1.52 -18.97
N LEU A 115 -36.64 0.93 -17.89
CA LEU A 115 -37.11 -0.36 -17.39
C LEU A 115 -38.58 -0.31 -17.01
N ALA A 116 -39.01 0.75 -16.31
CA ALA A 116 -40.41 0.96 -15.93
C ALA A 116 -41.33 1.09 -17.16
N ALA A 117 -40.93 1.86 -18.18
CA ALA A 117 -41.70 2.07 -19.40
C ALA A 117 -41.91 0.78 -20.22
N HIS A 118 -41.03 -0.20 -20.07
CA HIS A 118 -41.08 -1.48 -20.79
C HIS A 118 -41.55 -2.66 -19.91
N GLY A 119 -41.96 -2.40 -18.67
CA GLY A 119 -42.41 -3.45 -17.74
C GLY A 119 -41.30 -4.44 -17.34
N LEU A 120 -40.04 -4.01 -17.38
CA LEU A 120 -38.88 -4.81 -17.01
C LEU A 120 -38.60 -4.72 -15.49
N PRO A 121 -38.05 -5.77 -14.85
CA PRO A 121 -37.91 -5.81 -13.40
C PRO A 121 -36.86 -4.81 -12.91
N ALA A 122 -37.29 -3.83 -12.12
CA ALA A 122 -36.44 -2.80 -11.51
C ALA A 122 -36.86 -2.56 -10.06
N PRO A 123 -35.94 -2.11 -9.18
CA PRO A 123 -36.32 -1.63 -7.87
C PRO A 123 -37.18 -0.36 -7.98
N ARG A 124 -38.07 -0.17 -7.02
CA ARG A 124 -38.77 1.11 -6.83
C ARG A 124 -37.75 2.23 -6.60
N PHE A 125 -37.92 3.35 -7.30
CA PHE A 125 -36.96 4.46 -7.27
C PHE A 125 -37.62 5.85 -7.31
N ALA A 126 -36.86 6.87 -6.91
CA ALA A 126 -37.13 8.28 -7.16
C ALA A 126 -35.82 9.00 -7.52
N ALA A 127 -35.85 9.84 -8.55
CA ALA A 127 -34.70 10.66 -8.96
C ALA A 127 -34.80 12.04 -8.31
N VAL A 128 -33.69 12.56 -7.78
CA VAL A 128 -33.67 13.78 -6.98
C VAL A 128 -32.45 14.64 -7.31
N ASP A 129 -32.62 15.96 -7.25
CA ASP A 129 -31.63 16.98 -7.63
C ASP A 129 -30.82 17.55 -6.47
N GLY A 130 -31.08 17.10 -5.25
CA GLY A 130 -30.34 17.54 -4.07
C GLY A 130 -30.94 17.07 -2.75
N VAL A 131 -30.39 17.61 -1.66
CA VAL A 131 -30.76 17.25 -0.29
C VAL A 131 -32.24 17.52 0.00
N GLU A 132 -32.75 18.70 -0.37
CA GLU A 132 -34.13 19.09 -0.09
C GLU A 132 -35.14 18.20 -0.81
N ALA A 133 -34.99 18.03 -2.13
CA ALA A 133 -35.84 17.14 -2.93
C ALA A 133 -35.72 15.68 -2.48
N GLY A 134 -34.52 15.24 -2.10
CA GLY A 134 -34.29 13.91 -1.54
C GLY A 134 -35.00 13.66 -0.23
N LEU A 135 -35.01 14.63 0.67
CA LEU A 135 -35.73 14.54 1.95
C LEU A 135 -37.25 14.48 1.74
N ALA A 136 -37.78 15.25 0.78
CA ALA A 136 -39.20 15.21 0.44
C ALA A 136 -39.59 13.87 -0.19
N ALA A 137 -38.82 13.38 -1.16
CA ALA A 137 -39.07 12.10 -1.82
C ALA A 137 -38.93 10.91 -0.85
N ALA A 138 -38.09 11.01 0.18
CA ALA A 138 -37.93 9.97 1.19
C ALA A 138 -39.19 9.71 2.04
N GLU A 139 -40.17 10.62 2.05
CA GLU A 139 -41.47 10.40 2.71
C GLU A 139 -42.24 9.22 2.09
N ASP A 140 -41.99 8.92 0.81
CA ASP A 140 -42.57 7.77 0.13
C ASP A 140 -41.76 6.47 0.33
N PHE A 141 -40.64 6.51 1.07
CA PHE A 141 -39.77 5.36 1.30
C PHE A 141 -39.81 4.86 2.74
N THR A 142 -39.64 3.54 2.89
CA THR A 142 -39.44 2.90 4.20
C THR A 142 -37.97 2.61 4.37
N TYR A 143 -37.37 3.07 5.47
CA TYR A 143 -35.99 2.75 5.81
C TYR A 143 -35.83 1.25 6.15
N PRO A 144 -34.68 0.63 5.83
CA PRO A 144 -33.56 1.23 5.10
C PRO A 144 -33.75 1.19 3.58
N PHE A 145 -33.17 2.16 2.87
CA PHE A 145 -33.16 2.23 1.40
C PHE A 145 -31.81 2.73 0.88
N ILE A 146 -31.60 2.70 -0.43
CA ILE A 146 -30.34 3.04 -1.09
C ILE A 146 -30.37 4.47 -1.59
N VAL A 147 -29.28 5.20 -1.37
CA VAL A 147 -28.94 6.44 -2.08
C VAL A 147 -27.79 6.12 -3.02
N LYS A 148 -27.90 6.50 -4.29
CA LYS A 148 -26.83 6.32 -5.27
C LYS A 148 -26.74 7.47 -6.28
N PRO A 149 -25.54 7.81 -6.79
CA PRO A 149 -25.40 8.78 -7.88
C PRO A 149 -26.05 8.31 -9.18
N SER A 150 -26.48 9.26 -10.02
CA SER A 150 -27.06 8.96 -11.33
C SER A 150 -26.05 8.45 -12.36
N ALA A 151 -24.83 9.01 -12.43
CA ALA A 151 -23.88 8.76 -13.53
C ALA A 151 -22.54 8.09 -13.15
N LEU A 152 -22.22 7.95 -11.85
CA LEU A 152 -20.95 7.36 -11.40
C LEU A 152 -20.93 5.83 -11.58
N ALA A 153 -19.74 5.23 -11.46
CA ALA A 153 -19.48 3.80 -11.62
C ALA A 153 -18.78 3.19 -10.39
N ALA A 154 -18.55 1.87 -10.40
CA ALA A 154 -17.79 1.13 -9.38
C ALA A 154 -18.33 1.28 -7.94
N SER A 155 -19.65 1.37 -7.79
CA SER A 155 -20.33 1.62 -6.50
C SER A 155 -19.92 2.91 -5.77
N ILE A 156 -19.22 3.83 -6.43
CA ILE A 156 -18.83 5.13 -5.87
C ILE A 156 -20.09 5.88 -5.43
N GLY A 157 -20.11 6.34 -4.18
CA GLY A 157 -21.23 7.10 -3.61
C GLY A 157 -22.49 6.28 -3.28
N VAL A 158 -22.48 4.95 -3.44
CA VAL A 158 -23.65 4.11 -3.14
C VAL A 158 -23.72 3.80 -1.65
N SER A 159 -24.82 4.21 -1.00
CA SER A 159 -24.99 4.11 0.45
C SER A 159 -26.35 3.53 0.85
N LEU A 160 -26.37 2.65 1.86
CA LEU A 160 -27.58 2.21 2.56
C LEU A 160 -27.86 3.20 3.69
N VAL A 161 -28.99 3.88 3.60
CA VAL A 161 -29.44 4.85 4.60
C VAL A 161 -30.54 4.24 5.48
N ARG A 162 -30.43 4.42 6.79
CA ARG A 162 -31.32 3.85 7.81
C ARG A 162 -32.15 4.90 8.53
N ASP A 163 -31.74 6.16 8.44
CA ASP A 163 -32.45 7.29 9.03
C ASP A 163 -32.24 8.55 8.20
N ARG A 164 -32.96 9.60 8.59
CA ARG A 164 -32.91 10.92 7.94
C ARG A 164 -31.51 11.54 7.96
N GLY A 165 -30.75 11.38 9.04
CA GLY A 165 -29.42 11.96 9.15
C GLY A 165 -28.42 11.28 8.21
N GLU A 166 -28.53 9.96 8.04
CA GLU A 166 -27.77 9.21 7.04
C GLU A 166 -28.15 9.63 5.61
N LEU A 167 -29.44 9.87 5.34
CA LEU A 167 -29.92 10.39 4.06
C LEU A 167 -29.31 11.75 3.70
N GLU A 168 -29.36 12.72 4.63
CA GLU A 168 -28.82 14.06 4.42
C GLU A 168 -27.32 14.01 4.08
N ARG A 169 -26.55 13.18 4.80
CA ARG A 169 -25.12 12.97 4.52
C ARG A 169 -24.89 12.32 3.17
N ALA A 170 -25.60 11.23 2.87
CA ALA A 170 -25.43 10.51 1.61
C ALA A 170 -25.74 11.41 0.39
N LEU A 171 -26.78 12.23 0.44
CA LEU A 171 -27.10 13.17 -0.65
C LEU A 171 -26.06 14.29 -0.78
N ALA A 172 -25.54 14.79 0.34
CA ALA A 172 -24.44 15.76 0.32
C ALA A 172 -23.16 15.16 -0.30
N ASP A 173 -22.85 13.90 0.04
CA ASP A 173 -21.72 13.17 -0.54
C ASP A 173 -21.90 12.97 -2.04
N VAL A 174 -23.10 12.57 -2.50
CA VAL A 174 -23.40 12.44 -3.93
C VAL A 174 -23.26 13.77 -4.66
N ALA A 175 -23.74 14.88 -4.09
CA ALA A 175 -23.58 16.21 -4.69
C ALA A 175 -22.11 16.59 -4.87
N ARG A 176 -21.31 16.40 -3.82
CA ARG A 176 -19.85 16.64 -3.87
C ARG A 176 -19.16 15.75 -4.89
N LEU A 177 -19.51 14.47 -4.95
CA LEU A 177 -18.94 13.52 -5.91
C LEU A 177 -19.34 13.85 -7.35
N ALA A 178 -20.57 14.33 -7.57
CA ALA A 178 -21.02 14.78 -8.89
C ALA A 178 -20.22 15.99 -9.38
N GLU A 179 -19.85 16.91 -8.49
CA GLU A 179 -18.94 18.02 -8.83
C GLU A 179 -17.51 17.51 -9.12
N GLU A 180 -16.97 16.65 -8.27
CA GLU A 180 -15.60 16.13 -8.38
C GLU A 180 -15.40 15.27 -9.64
N TRP A 181 -16.37 14.43 -9.97
CA TRP A 181 -16.29 13.44 -11.05
C TRP A 181 -17.11 13.82 -12.29
N GLY A 182 -17.82 14.95 -12.29
CA GLY A 182 -18.76 15.31 -13.35
C GLY A 182 -18.14 15.43 -14.75
N GLY A 183 -16.87 15.82 -14.84
CA GLY A 183 -16.13 15.83 -16.11
C GLY A 183 -15.76 14.42 -16.61
N TYR A 184 -15.58 13.45 -15.71
CA TYR A 184 -15.25 12.07 -16.06
C TYR A 184 -16.50 11.24 -16.34
N PHE A 185 -17.58 11.48 -15.60
CA PHE A 185 -18.87 10.83 -15.71
C PHE A 185 -19.98 11.87 -15.91
N PRO A 186 -20.11 12.42 -17.12
CA PRO A 186 -21.12 13.44 -17.40
C PRO A 186 -22.53 12.85 -17.27
N SER A 187 -23.45 13.67 -16.77
CA SER A 187 -24.88 13.36 -16.64
C SER A 187 -25.70 14.50 -17.24
N ASP A 188 -26.73 14.16 -18.02
CA ASP A 188 -27.66 15.13 -18.56
C ASP A 188 -28.88 15.26 -17.63
N GLY A 189 -29.01 16.40 -16.95
CA GLY A 189 -30.19 16.73 -16.13
C GLY A 189 -29.85 17.16 -14.71
N PRO A 190 -30.82 17.74 -13.98
CA PRO A 190 -30.62 18.24 -12.63
C PRO A 190 -30.56 17.12 -11.58
N GLU A 191 -31.11 15.92 -11.85
CA GLU A 191 -31.18 14.85 -10.85
C GLU A 191 -29.86 14.11 -10.66
N ILE A 192 -29.12 14.49 -9.61
CA ILE A 192 -27.80 13.94 -9.28
C ILE A 192 -27.84 12.58 -8.57
N ALA A 193 -28.98 12.20 -7.97
CA ALA A 193 -29.10 11.00 -7.15
C ALA A 193 -30.40 10.22 -7.38
N LEU A 194 -30.37 8.94 -7.02
CA LEU A 194 -31.51 8.05 -6.93
C LEU A 194 -31.70 7.55 -5.50
N LEU A 195 -32.94 7.63 -5.03
CA LEU A 195 -33.45 6.90 -3.88
C LEU A 195 -34.01 5.57 -4.39
N GLU A 196 -33.55 4.43 -3.90
CA GLU A 196 -34.03 3.11 -4.35
C GLU A 196 -34.36 2.18 -3.19
N GLU A 197 -35.39 1.34 -3.35
CA GLU A 197 -35.64 0.29 -2.36
C GLU A 197 -34.41 -0.60 -2.14
N PHE A 198 -34.19 -1.00 -0.89
CA PHE A 198 -33.11 -1.91 -0.56
C PHE A 198 -33.48 -3.35 -0.91
N LEU A 199 -32.67 -3.99 -1.74
CA LEU A 199 -32.83 -5.39 -2.14
C LEU A 199 -31.91 -6.27 -1.27
N PRO A 200 -32.42 -7.09 -0.32
CA PRO A 200 -31.57 -7.74 0.68
C PRO A 200 -30.90 -9.03 0.20
N GLY A 201 -31.35 -9.62 -0.92
CA GLY A 201 -30.93 -10.96 -1.35
C GLY A 201 -29.62 -11.00 -2.14
N LYS A 202 -29.41 -12.11 -2.87
CA LYS A 202 -28.19 -12.36 -3.64
C LYS A 202 -27.97 -11.29 -4.70
N GLU A 203 -26.71 -10.99 -4.98
CA GLU A 203 -26.29 -10.08 -6.05
C GLU A 203 -25.42 -10.82 -7.07
N VAL A 204 -25.70 -10.59 -8.35
CA VAL A 204 -25.05 -11.25 -9.48
C VAL A 204 -24.86 -10.29 -10.63
N THR A 205 -23.89 -10.58 -11.48
CA THR A 205 -23.63 -9.81 -12.70
C THR A 205 -23.67 -10.74 -13.90
N LEU A 206 -24.54 -10.47 -14.86
CA LEU A 206 -24.67 -11.21 -16.11
C LEU A 206 -23.94 -10.47 -17.22
N ASP A 207 -23.09 -11.19 -17.93
CA ASP A 207 -22.34 -10.69 -19.07
C ASP A 207 -22.70 -11.47 -20.33
N GLY A 208 -22.84 -10.76 -21.44
CA GLY A 208 -23.15 -11.31 -22.74
C GLY A 208 -22.68 -10.44 -23.90
N VAL A 209 -23.01 -10.90 -25.10
CA VAL A 209 -22.77 -10.17 -26.34
C VAL A 209 -24.07 -10.14 -27.14
N VAL A 210 -24.42 -8.99 -27.70
CA VAL A 210 -25.51 -8.86 -28.65
C VAL A 210 -24.92 -8.93 -30.05
N LEU A 211 -25.38 -9.91 -30.84
CA LEU A 211 -24.94 -10.14 -32.21
C LEU A 211 -26.18 -10.12 -33.11
N ASP A 212 -26.21 -9.20 -34.07
CA ASP A 212 -27.34 -9.02 -34.99
C ASP A 212 -28.69 -8.89 -34.27
N GLY A 213 -28.70 -8.14 -33.16
CA GLY A 213 -29.88 -7.89 -32.35
C GLY A 213 -30.30 -9.05 -31.43
N ARG A 214 -29.50 -10.12 -31.35
CA ARG A 214 -29.77 -11.27 -30.47
C ARG A 214 -28.77 -11.31 -29.32
N PHE A 215 -29.28 -11.41 -28.09
CA PHE A 215 -28.45 -11.56 -26.92
C PHE A 215 -27.91 -12.99 -26.79
N HIS A 216 -26.63 -13.09 -26.45
CA HIS A 216 -25.94 -14.35 -26.18
C HIS A 216 -25.24 -14.29 -24.84
N LEU A 217 -25.65 -15.17 -23.92
CA LEU A 217 -25.06 -15.28 -22.59
C LEU A 217 -23.60 -15.76 -22.67
N VAL A 218 -22.70 -15.06 -21.99
CA VAL A 218 -21.30 -15.46 -21.82
C VAL A 218 -21.10 -16.06 -20.43
N GLY A 219 -21.64 -15.43 -19.39
CA GLY A 219 -21.63 -15.98 -18.03
C GLY A 219 -22.36 -15.14 -16.99
N VAL A 220 -22.68 -15.77 -15.86
CA VAL A 220 -23.26 -15.12 -14.68
C VAL A 220 -22.27 -15.22 -13.53
N THR A 221 -21.82 -14.07 -13.06
CA THR A 221 -20.79 -13.90 -12.05
C THR A 221 -21.44 -13.72 -10.68
N ASN A 222 -20.98 -14.48 -9.68
CA ASN A 222 -21.43 -14.30 -8.30
C ASN A 222 -20.72 -13.08 -7.70
N LYS A 223 -21.45 -12.20 -7.03
CA LYS A 223 -20.88 -11.10 -6.25
C LYS A 223 -20.93 -11.43 -4.76
N MET A 224 -19.96 -10.93 -4.00
CA MET A 224 -20.00 -11.00 -2.55
C MET A 224 -21.23 -10.21 -2.03
N GLN A 225 -21.98 -10.81 -1.10
CA GLN A 225 -23.12 -10.13 -0.49
C GLN A 225 -22.63 -9.08 0.52
N MET A 226 -22.77 -7.80 0.15
CA MET A 226 -22.38 -6.68 1.00
C MET A 226 -23.56 -6.20 1.88
N PRO A 227 -23.41 -6.16 3.22
CA PRO A 227 -24.49 -5.75 4.13
C PRO A 227 -24.68 -4.22 4.24
N GLY A 228 -23.83 -3.42 3.57
CA GLY A 228 -23.77 -1.97 3.72
C GLY A 228 -23.00 -1.53 4.99
N PRO A 229 -22.90 -0.21 5.28
CA PRO A 229 -23.59 0.89 4.60
C PRO A 229 -23.05 1.20 3.20
N TYR A 230 -21.82 0.80 2.87
CA TYR A 230 -21.24 0.98 1.54
C TYR A 230 -21.15 -0.36 0.80
N PHE A 231 -21.14 -0.30 -0.53
CA PHE A 231 -21.22 -1.46 -1.41
C PHE A 231 -19.97 -1.60 -2.29
N GLU A 232 -18.80 -1.24 -1.74
CA GLU A 232 -17.50 -1.48 -2.36
C GLU A 232 -17.25 -2.99 -2.47
N GLU A 233 -17.05 -3.48 -3.68
CA GLU A 233 -16.97 -4.92 -3.94
C GLU A 233 -15.59 -5.44 -3.55
N ASP A 234 -15.54 -6.57 -2.83
CA ASP A 234 -14.28 -7.22 -2.44
C ASP A 234 -13.84 -8.26 -3.47
N PHE A 235 -14.75 -9.15 -3.90
CA PHE A 235 -14.43 -10.17 -4.89
C PHE A 235 -15.66 -10.66 -5.68
N TYR A 236 -15.36 -11.33 -6.79
CA TYR A 236 -16.35 -12.02 -7.63
C TYR A 236 -15.88 -13.42 -8.01
N THR A 237 -16.83 -14.33 -8.21
CA THR A 237 -16.51 -15.70 -8.63
C THR A 237 -17.34 -16.23 -9.79
N LEU A 238 -16.72 -17.12 -10.55
CA LEU A 238 -17.32 -17.94 -11.60
C LEU A 238 -16.91 -19.41 -11.41
N PRO A 239 -17.72 -20.40 -11.83
CA PRO A 239 -19.04 -20.27 -12.48
C PRO A 239 -20.16 -19.87 -11.51
N PHE A 240 -21.36 -19.57 -12.05
CA PHE A 240 -22.54 -19.23 -11.27
C PHE A 240 -22.95 -20.35 -10.31
N ARG A 241 -23.28 -20.00 -9.06
CA ARG A 241 -23.63 -20.98 -8.01
C ARG A 241 -24.99 -21.64 -8.22
N THR A 242 -25.93 -20.95 -8.86
CA THR A 242 -27.32 -21.42 -9.04
C THR A 242 -27.73 -21.41 -10.52
N PRO A 243 -27.13 -22.27 -11.38
CA PRO A 243 -27.38 -22.26 -12.82
C PRO A 243 -28.85 -22.46 -13.22
N GLN A 244 -29.68 -23.01 -12.34
CA GLN A 244 -31.12 -23.15 -12.54
C GLN A 244 -31.87 -21.81 -12.57
N GLU A 245 -31.27 -20.75 -11.99
CA GLU A 245 -31.79 -19.37 -11.98
C GLU A 245 -31.35 -18.58 -13.23
N GLU A 246 -30.40 -19.07 -14.05
CA GLU A 246 -29.93 -18.35 -15.27
C GLU A 246 -31.05 -17.96 -16.24
N PRO A 247 -32.08 -18.79 -16.51
CA PRO A 247 -33.12 -18.43 -17.48
C PRO A 247 -33.88 -17.14 -17.13
N GLU A 248 -34.10 -16.85 -15.85
CA GLU A 248 -34.75 -15.60 -15.41
C GLU A 248 -33.89 -14.37 -15.76
N LEU A 249 -32.58 -14.47 -15.49
CA LEU A 249 -31.61 -13.40 -15.75
C LEU A 249 -31.46 -13.16 -17.27
N VAL A 250 -31.41 -14.24 -18.06
CA VAL A 250 -31.32 -14.17 -19.53
C VAL A 250 -32.57 -13.51 -20.12
N ALA A 251 -33.77 -13.91 -19.67
CA ALA A 251 -35.02 -13.32 -20.17
C ALA A 251 -35.07 -11.80 -19.91
N ALA A 252 -34.59 -11.34 -18.75
CA ALA A 252 -34.50 -9.91 -18.46
C ALA A 252 -33.48 -9.19 -19.37
N ALA A 253 -32.30 -9.78 -19.59
CA ALA A 253 -31.28 -9.22 -20.48
C ALA A 253 -31.74 -9.16 -21.95
N GLU A 254 -32.43 -10.21 -22.44
CA GLU A 254 -33.07 -10.23 -23.75
C GLU A 254 -34.13 -9.14 -23.88
N GLY A 255 -34.98 -8.96 -22.85
CA GLY A 255 -35.97 -7.89 -22.80
C GLY A 255 -35.35 -6.50 -22.89
N ILE A 256 -34.28 -6.24 -22.13
CA ILE A 256 -33.55 -4.96 -22.16
C ILE A 256 -32.94 -4.71 -23.55
N THR A 257 -32.16 -5.66 -24.06
CA THR A 257 -31.43 -5.50 -25.32
C THR A 257 -32.37 -5.37 -26.52
N ALA A 258 -33.48 -6.10 -26.53
CA ALA A 258 -34.52 -5.96 -27.56
C ALA A 258 -35.20 -4.58 -27.51
N ALA A 259 -35.55 -4.09 -26.32
CA ALA A 259 -36.19 -2.79 -26.15
C ALA A 259 -35.24 -1.61 -26.47
N LEU A 260 -33.93 -1.76 -26.20
CA LEU A 260 -32.92 -0.77 -26.61
C LEU A 260 -32.68 -0.77 -28.13
N GLY A 261 -33.06 -1.83 -28.84
CA GLY A 261 -32.85 -1.96 -30.28
C GLY A 261 -31.38 -1.98 -30.70
N VAL A 262 -30.49 -2.43 -29.80
CA VAL A 262 -29.05 -2.57 -30.05
C VAL A 262 -28.79 -3.78 -30.96
N ARG A 263 -27.87 -3.63 -31.92
CA ARG A 263 -27.54 -4.70 -32.87
C ARG A 263 -26.24 -5.42 -32.56
N HIS A 264 -25.16 -4.69 -32.32
CA HIS A 264 -23.85 -5.22 -31.97
C HIS A 264 -23.29 -4.50 -30.75
N CYS A 265 -23.26 -5.17 -29.60
CA CYS A 265 -22.63 -4.62 -28.39
C CYS A 265 -22.15 -5.72 -27.45
N LEU A 266 -21.22 -5.36 -26.58
CA LEU A 266 -21.03 -6.07 -25.33
C LEU A 266 -22.18 -5.66 -24.40
N PHE A 267 -22.66 -6.56 -23.55
CA PHE A 267 -23.77 -6.27 -22.66
C PHE A 267 -23.53 -6.81 -21.27
N ASN A 268 -23.84 -5.98 -20.28
CA ASN A 268 -23.74 -6.29 -18.88
C ASN A 268 -25.03 -5.88 -18.17
N ALA A 269 -25.50 -6.70 -17.24
CA ALA A 269 -26.58 -6.36 -16.33
C ALA A 269 -26.31 -6.90 -14.92
N GLU A 270 -26.47 -6.04 -13.92
CA GLU A 270 -26.38 -6.37 -12.51
C GLU A 270 -27.76 -6.61 -11.94
N PHE A 271 -27.90 -7.67 -11.16
CA PHE A 271 -29.16 -8.07 -10.56
C PHE A 271 -29.02 -8.28 -9.07
N ARG A 272 -30.08 -7.94 -8.34
CA ARG A 272 -30.18 -8.23 -6.91
C ARG A 272 -31.56 -8.76 -6.56
N GLN A 273 -31.62 -9.72 -5.65
CA GLN A 273 -32.88 -10.32 -5.23
C GLN A 273 -33.65 -9.43 -4.25
N ASP A 274 -34.95 -9.27 -4.49
CA ASP A 274 -35.88 -8.70 -3.53
C ASP A 274 -36.10 -9.63 -2.32
N SER A 275 -36.91 -9.20 -1.35
CA SER A 275 -37.24 -9.98 -0.16
C SER A 275 -38.02 -11.28 -0.45
N GLU A 276 -38.56 -11.43 -1.67
CA GLU A 276 -39.25 -12.63 -2.15
C GLU A 276 -38.33 -13.53 -2.99
N GLY A 277 -37.04 -13.17 -3.14
CA GLY A 277 -36.06 -13.94 -3.89
C GLY A 277 -36.09 -13.73 -5.41
N ARG A 278 -36.86 -12.75 -5.92
CA ARG A 278 -36.94 -12.45 -7.36
C ARG A 278 -35.87 -11.44 -7.76
N TYR A 279 -35.27 -11.62 -8.92
CA TYR A 279 -34.25 -10.68 -9.37
C TYR A 279 -34.85 -9.36 -9.86
N ARG A 280 -34.16 -8.26 -9.54
CA ARG A 280 -34.40 -6.91 -10.06
C ARG A 280 -33.12 -6.41 -10.71
N VAL A 281 -33.24 -5.74 -11.85
CA VAL A 281 -32.10 -5.14 -12.55
C VAL A 281 -31.66 -3.93 -11.74
N VAL A 282 -30.44 -3.94 -11.21
CA VAL A 282 -29.87 -2.83 -10.43
C VAL A 282 -29.17 -1.83 -11.35
N GLU A 283 -28.51 -2.32 -12.39
CA GLU A 283 -27.79 -1.53 -13.39
C GLU A 283 -27.60 -2.37 -14.67
N PHE A 284 -27.51 -1.73 -15.83
CA PHE A 284 -27.05 -2.38 -17.06
C PHE A 284 -26.20 -1.43 -17.91
N ALA A 285 -25.32 -1.99 -18.74
CA ALA A 285 -24.44 -1.23 -19.62
C ALA A 285 -24.26 -1.92 -20.97
N THR A 286 -24.08 -1.14 -22.05
CA THR A 286 -23.70 -1.63 -23.39
C THR A 286 -22.18 -1.88 -23.50
N ARG A 287 -21.60 -2.43 -22.42
CA ARG A 287 -20.20 -2.88 -22.30
C ARG A 287 -20.13 -4.15 -21.45
N MET A 288 -18.94 -4.74 -21.31
CA MET A 288 -18.69 -5.82 -20.35
C MET A 288 -18.58 -5.30 -18.92
N SER A 289 -18.79 -6.14 -17.90
CA SER A 289 -18.45 -5.84 -16.51
C SER A 289 -16.99 -5.38 -16.33
N GLY A 290 -16.78 -4.56 -15.28
CA GLY A 290 -15.48 -4.02 -14.92
C GLY A 290 -14.53 -5.03 -14.27
N GLY A 291 -13.35 -4.54 -13.88
CA GLY A 291 -12.27 -5.39 -13.34
C GLY A 291 -11.74 -6.38 -14.37
N GLN A 292 -11.21 -7.52 -13.90
CA GLN A 292 -10.67 -8.56 -14.79
C GLN A 292 -11.73 -9.61 -15.21
N ASN A 293 -13.03 -9.32 -15.08
CA ASN A 293 -14.07 -10.35 -15.20
C ASN A 293 -14.14 -11.01 -16.59
N TYR A 294 -13.82 -10.24 -17.63
CA TYR A 294 -13.59 -10.75 -18.98
C TYR A 294 -12.66 -12.00 -19.02
N ARG A 295 -11.56 -11.98 -18.25
CA ARG A 295 -10.63 -13.12 -18.18
C ARG A 295 -11.31 -14.33 -17.60
N ASN A 296 -12.02 -14.15 -16.47
CA ASN A 296 -12.70 -15.25 -15.80
C ASN A 296 -13.73 -15.89 -16.74
N LEU A 297 -14.52 -15.08 -17.46
CA LEU A 297 -15.50 -15.58 -18.44
C LEU A 297 -14.83 -16.44 -19.52
N ARG A 298 -13.69 -15.99 -20.06
CA ARG A 298 -12.93 -16.75 -21.06
C ARG A 298 -12.33 -18.04 -20.48
N GLU A 299 -11.75 -17.97 -19.28
CA GLU A 299 -11.12 -19.12 -18.64
C GLU A 299 -12.14 -20.19 -18.22
N VAL A 300 -13.30 -19.76 -17.73
CA VAL A 300 -14.35 -20.63 -17.20
C VAL A 300 -15.20 -21.23 -18.33
N HIS A 301 -15.63 -20.42 -19.30
CA HIS A 301 -16.59 -20.85 -20.33
C HIS A 301 -15.98 -21.05 -21.72
N GLY A 302 -14.76 -20.58 -21.95
CA GLY A 302 -14.08 -20.70 -23.24
C GLY A 302 -14.57 -19.73 -24.31
N ILE A 303 -15.38 -18.73 -23.94
CA ILE A 303 -15.89 -17.69 -24.83
C ILE A 303 -15.07 -16.42 -24.64
N ASP A 304 -14.60 -15.84 -25.75
CA ASP A 304 -13.89 -14.55 -25.75
C ASP A 304 -14.84 -13.45 -26.27
N PRO A 305 -15.54 -12.71 -25.39
CA PRO A 305 -16.55 -11.74 -25.82
C PRO A 305 -15.94 -10.54 -26.55
N VAL A 306 -14.70 -10.15 -26.22
CA VAL A 306 -13.98 -9.08 -26.95
C VAL A 306 -13.74 -9.49 -28.40
N ARG A 307 -13.33 -10.75 -28.63
CA ARG A 307 -13.16 -11.28 -29.98
C ARG A 307 -14.47 -11.33 -30.75
N LEU A 308 -15.55 -11.80 -30.12
CA LEU A 308 -16.87 -11.87 -30.74
C LEU A 308 -17.37 -10.47 -31.14
N TYR A 309 -17.28 -9.50 -30.22
CA TYR A 309 -17.69 -8.13 -30.46
C TYR A 309 -16.86 -7.45 -31.55
N ALA A 310 -15.54 -7.58 -31.52
CA ALA A 310 -14.67 -7.00 -32.54
C ALA A 310 -14.95 -7.58 -33.93
N LYS A 311 -15.21 -8.89 -34.05
CA LYS A 311 -15.61 -9.50 -35.32
C LYS A 311 -16.97 -8.97 -35.80
N ALA A 312 -17.95 -8.83 -34.91
CA ALA A 312 -19.26 -8.31 -35.27
C ALA A 312 -19.19 -6.86 -35.78
N VAL A 313 -18.43 -6.01 -35.09
CA VAL A 313 -18.22 -4.61 -35.49
C VAL A 313 -17.46 -4.49 -36.83
N LEU A 314 -16.55 -5.44 -37.12
CA LEU A 314 -15.83 -5.50 -38.40
C LEU A 314 -16.68 -6.09 -39.53
N ALA A 315 -17.63 -6.96 -39.23
CA ALA A 315 -18.63 -7.45 -40.19
C ALA A 315 -19.60 -6.32 -40.60
N GLY A 316 -19.82 -5.33 -39.72
CA GLY A 316 -20.64 -4.17 -40.01
C GLY A 316 -22.10 -4.55 -40.25
N ASP A 317 -22.65 -4.15 -41.40
CA ASP A 317 -24.04 -4.44 -41.76
C ASP A 317 -24.23 -5.80 -42.50
N ASP A 318 -23.16 -6.59 -42.67
CA ASP A 318 -23.21 -7.91 -43.35
C ASP A 318 -23.83 -8.99 -42.45
N ALA A 319 -25.06 -9.40 -42.79
CA ALA A 319 -25.83 -10.39 -42.04
C ALA A 319 -25.26 -11.82 -42.17
N ASP A 320 -24.70 -12.18 -43.32
CA ASP A 320 -24.15 -13.53 -43.54
C ASP A 320 -22.83 -13.69 -42.76
N ALA A 321 -22.01 -12.65 -42.75
CA ALA A 321 -20.80 -12.60 -41.92
C ALA A 321 -21.15 -12.70 -40.43
N SER A 322 -22.20 -12.01 -39.97
CA SER A 322 -22.67 -12.05 -38.58
C SER A 322 -23.19 -13.42 -38.18
N ALA A 323 -23.97 -14.09 -39.04
CA ALA A 323 -24.50 -15.43 -38.79
C ALA A 323 -23.37 -16.47 -38.62
N SER A 324 -22.30 -16.37 -39.40
CA SER A 324 -21.15 -17.28 -39.31
C SER A 324 -20.42 -17.26 -37.96
N LEU A 325 -20.55 -16.17 -37.19
CA LEU A 325 -19.99 -16.06 -35.83
C LEU A 325 -20.73 -16.96 -34.84
N LEU A 326 -22.04 -17.14 -35.06
CA LEU A 326 -22.93 -17.91 -34.18
C LEU A 326 -22.67 -19.42 -34.26
N ASP A 327 -22.29 -19.92 -35.43
CA ASP A 327 -22.20 -21.36 -35.72
C ASP A 327 -20.91 -22.04 -35.21
N GLY A 328 -20.01 -21.32 -34.52
CA GLY A 328 -18.74 -21.91 -34.06
C GLY A 328 -18.09 -21.33 -32.79
N GLU A 329 -18.45 -20.12 -32.34
CA GLU A 329 -17.73 -19.44 -31.23
C GLU A 329 -18.61 -19.01 -30.05
N VAL A 330 -19.94 -19.16 -30.16
CA VAL A 330 -20.91 -18.64 -29.19
C VAL A 330 -21.43 -19.67 -28.16
N PRO A 331 -21.51 -21.00 -28.41
CA PRO A 331 -22.01 -21.91 -27.39
C PRO A 331 -21.08 -21.97 -26.17
N ARG A 332 -21.60 -21.66 -24.98
CA ARG A 332 -20.89 -21.90 -23.72
C ARG A 332 -20.59 -23.39 -23.61
N ALA A 333 -19.42 -23.74 -23.07
CA ALA A 333 -19.15 -25.11 -22.69
C ALA A 333 -20.22 -25.60 -21.69
N ALA A 334 -20.82 -26.76 -21.95
CA ALA A 334 -21.86 -27.33 -21.09
C ALA A 334 -21.38 -27.58 -19.65
N VAL A 335 -20.08 -27.79 -19.47
CA VAL A 335 -19.42 -27.91 -18.17
C VAL A 335 -18.33 -26.83 -18.07
N PRO A 336 -18.31 -26.00 -17.01
CA PRO A 336 -17.24 -25.04 -16.79
C PRO A 336 -15.86 -25.71 -16.74
N ARG A 337 -14.85 -25.05 -17.31
CA ARG A 337 -13.46 -25.57 -17.37
C ARG A 337 -12.67 -25.28 -16.10
N ALA A 338 -12.99 -24.17 -15.43
CA ALA A 338 -12.30 -23.66 -14.26
C ALA A 338 -13.29 -23.00 -13.29
N ALA A 339 -12.90 -22.89 -12.03
CA ALA A 339 -13.41 -21.89 -11.11
C ALA A 339 -12.43 -20.72 -11.12
N ALA A 340 -12.93 -19.50 -11.05
CA ALA A 340 -12.11 -18.30 -11.04
C ALA A 340 -12.64 -17.28 -10.02
N CYS A 341 -11.73 -16.52 -9.44
CA CYS A 341 -12.00 -15.44 -8.51
C CYS A 341 -11.22 -14.19 -8.93
N ILE A 342 -11.87 -13.04 -8.91
CA ILE A 342 -11.20 -11.74 -8.91
C ILE A 342 -11.37 -11.15 -7.55
N LYS A 343 -10.26 -10.72 -6.93
CA LYS A 343 -10.24 -10.03 -5.65
C LYS A 343 -9.63 -8.65 -5.80
N PHE A 344 -10.27 -7.64 -5.24
CA PHE A 344 -9.73 -6.30 -5.15
C PHE A 344 -8.89 -6.16 -3.87
N ALA A 345 -7.62 -5.82 -4.04
CA ALA A 345 -6.67 -5.67 -2.96
C ALA A 345 -6.81 -4.28 -2.33
N TYR A 346 -7.69 -4.14 -1.35
CA TYR A 346 -7.83 -2.91 -0.58
C TYR A 346 -6.73 -2.78 0.48
N ARG A 347 -6.20 -1.57 0.66
CA ARG A 347 -5.32 -1.17 1.76
C ARG A 347 -5.70 0.24 2.23
N THR A 348 -5.29 0.64 3.41
CA THR A 348 -5.51 2.00 3.94
C THR A 348 -4.18 2.60 4.37
N GLY A 349 -3.81 3.75 3.80
CA GLY A 349 -2.53 4.41 4.06
C GLY A 349 -1.88 4.93 2.77
N THR A 350 -0.70 5.53 2.89
CA THR A 350 0.11 5.93 1.74
C THR A 350 0.85 4.70 1.22
N LEU A 351 0.65 4.36 -0.05
CA LEU A 351 1.27 3.22 -0.69
C LEU A 351 2.78 3.43 -0.82
N VAL A 352 3.58 2.50 -0.33
CA VAL A 352 5.05 2.52 -0.46
C VAL A 352 5.50 1.53 -1.54
N ARG A 353 4.76 0.43 -1.70
CA ARG A 353 5.08 -0.62 -2.67
C ARG A 353 3.81 -1.31 -3.13
N ASN A 354 3.79 -1.71 -4.39
CA ASN A 354 2.62 -2.34 -4.99
C ASN A 354 2.99 -3.27 -6.16
N ASN A 355 3.13 -4.58 -5.90
CA ASN A 355 3.35 -5.59 -6.93
C ASN A 355 2.88 -7.00 -6.49
N ALA A 356 3.00 -7.97 -7.39
CA ALA A 356 2.46 -9.32 -7.19
C ALA A 356 3.16 -10.15 -6.10
N GLY A 357 4.42 -9.83 -5.73
CA GLY A 357 5.15 -10.53 -4.67
C GLY A 357 5.17 -12.05 -4.82
N ASP A 358 5.11 -12.74 -3.68
CA ASP A 358 5.11 -14.20 -3.59
C ASP A 358 3.84 -14.85 -4.12
N ALA A 359 2.77 -14.08 -4.31
CA ALA A 359 1.54 -14.57 -4.94
C ALA A 359 1.81 -15.08 -6.36
N ALA A 360 2.74 -14.45 -7.09
CA ALA A 360 3.08 -14.79 -8.47
C ALA A 360 3.63 -16.22 -8.64
N HIS A 361 4.18 -16.82 -7.59
CA HIS A 361 4.73 -18.18 -7.62
C HIS A 361 3.67 -19.27 -7.45
N SER A 362 2.42 -18.92 -7.13
CA SER A 362 1.34 -19.89 -6.99
C SER A 362 0.87 -20.44 -8.34
N PRO A 363 0.63 -21.76 -8.49
CA PRO A 363 0.04 -22.31 -9.71
C PRO A 363 -1.41 -21.82 -9.96
N HIS A 364 -2.04 -21.23 -8.95
CA HIS A 364 -3.39 -20.69 -9.01
C HIS A 364 -3.42 -19.19 -9.36
N PHE A 365 -2.28 -18.50 -9.30
CA PHE A 365 -2.17 -17.11 -9.70
C PHE A 365 -2.38 -16.97 -11.22
N ARG A 366 -3.09 -15.91 -11.62
CA ARG A 366 -3.26 -15.54 -13.03
C ARG A 366 -2.70 -14.17 -13.33
N SER A 367 -2.97 -13.20 -12.47
CA SER A 367 -2.42 -11.85 -12.60
C SER A 367 -2.65 -11.02 -11.35
N TYR A 368 -1.85 -9.97 -11.23
CA TYR A 368 -2.15 -8.82 -10.39
C TYR A 368 -1.97 -7.55 -11.22
N ILE A 369 -3.00 -6.71 -11.29
CA ILE A 369 -2.95 -5.40 -11.96
C ILE A 369 -2.97 -4.30 -10.87
N PRO A 370 -1.85 -3.60 -10.64
CA PRO A 370 -1.82 -2.44 -9.75
C PRO A 370 -2.76 -1.34 -10.25
N ALA A 371 -3.61 -0.85 -9.35
CA ALA A 371 -4.52 0.27 -9.57
C ALA A 371 -3.91 1.60 -9.11
N SER A 372 -3.06 1.55 -8.08
CA SER A 372 -2.40 2.71 -7.48
C SER A 372 -0.88 2.57 -7.49
N ARG A 373 -0.19 3.70 -7.40
CA ARG A 373 1.26 3.82 -7.44
C ARG A 373 1.82 4.09 -6.03
N PRO A 374 3.07 3.71 -5.75
CA PRO A 374 3.77 4.24 -4.58
C PRO A 374 3.66 5.78 -4.53
N GLY A 375 3.32 6.31 -3.36
CA GLY A 375 2.95 7.71 -3.10
C GLY A 375 1.44 7.95 -3.00
N ASP A 376 0.60 7.10 -3.62
CA ASP A 376 -0.85 7.29 -3.58
C ASP A 376 -1.41 7.00 -2.18
N ARG A 377 -2.34 7.85 -1.73
CA ARG A 377 -3.09 7.62 -0.49
C ARG A 377 -4.31 6.76 -0.77
N LEU A 378 -4.43 5.64 -0.07
CA LEU A 378 -5.55 4.70 -0.17
C LEU A 378 -6.44 4.80 1.07
N ARG A 379 -7.75 4.89 0.85
CA ARG A 379 -8.81 5.01 1.87
C ARG A 379 -10.01 4.18 1.44
N ARG A 380 -10.73 3.61 2.41
CA ARG A 380 -11.99 2.91 2.17
C ARG A 380 -13.16 3.88 2.37
N ALA A 381 -14.35 3.51 1.91
CA ALA A 381 -15.55 4.27 2.21
C ALA A 381 -15.79 4.34 3.74
N PRO A 382 -16.18 5.52 4.28
CA PRO A 382 -16.49 6.77 3.57
C PRO A 382 -15.30 7.71 3.31
N GLU A 383 -14.12 7.44 3.87
CA GLU A 383 -12.99 8.38 3.80
C GLU A 383 -12.35 8.48 2.40
N GLY A 384 -12.55 7.47 1.56
CA GLY A 384 -12.27 7.44 0.12
C GLY A 384 -13.34 6.66 -0.63
N TRP A 385 -13.30 6.70 -1.95
CA TRP A 385 -14.27 5.99 -2.79
C TRP A 385 -13.53 5.16 -3.84
N TYR A 386 -13.65 3.84 -3.74
CA TYR A 386 -13.03 2.89 -4.68
C TYR A 386 -11.51 3.06 -4.84
N GLU A 387 -10.79 3.28 -3.72
CA GLU A 387 -9.32 3.37 -3.69
C GLU A 387 -8.70 2.01 -3.33
N ILE A 388 -8.30 1.24 -4.34
CA ILE A 388 -7.70 -0.09 -4.21
C ILE A 388 -6.22 -0.07 -4.55
N ALA A 389 -5.42 -0.94 -3.94
CA ALA A 389 -4.04 -1.14 -4.38
C ALA A 389 -4.01 -1.81 -5.77
N GLY A 390 -4.88 -2.78 -6.04
CA GLY A 390 -4.94 -3.45 -7.34
C GLY A 390 -5.98 -4.56 -7.42
N SER A 391 -6.02 -5.26 -8.55
CA SER A 391 -6.93 -6.39 -8.81
C SER A 391 -6.13 -7.68 -9.01
N LEU A 392 -6.45 -8.71 -8.23
CA LEU A 392 -5.85 -10.04 -8.24
C LEU A 392 -6.80 -11.04 -8.90
N ALA A 393 -6.33 -11.79 -9.90
CA ALA A 393 -7.07 -12.88 -10.51
C ALA A 393 -6.47 -14.24 -10.14
N VAL A 394 -7.35 -15.17 -9.76
CA VAL A 394 -7.03 -16.52 -9.29
C VAL A 394 -7.92 -17.53 -9.99
N ALA A 395 -7.37 -18.67 -10.42
CA ALA A 395 -8.18 -19.73 -11.01
C ALA A 395 -7.67 -21.15 -10.67
N ALA A 396 -8.60 -22.10 -10.67
CA ALA A 396 -8.35 -23.52 -10.44
C ALA A 396 -9.26 -24.40 -11.32
N PRO A 397 -8.89 -25.65 -11.60
CA PRO A 397 -9.76 -26.57 -12.34
C PRO A 397 -11.12 -26.76 -11.67
N TYR A 398 -12.20 -26.80 -12.44
CA TYR A 398 -13.56 -27.00 -11.92
C TYR A 398 -13.94 -28.48 -11.92
N ARG A 399 -14.34 -28.99 -10.76
CA ARG A 399 -14.86 -30.35 -10.58
C ARG A 399 -16.27 -30.35 -9.97
N GLY A 400 -16.67 -29.24 -9.36
CA GLY A 400 -18.02 -29.03 -8.84
C GLY A 400 -18.13 -27.74 -8.02
N PRO A 401 -19.32 -27.45 -7.45
CA PRO A 401 -19.59 -26.18 -6.77
C PRO A 401 -18.62 -25.83 -5.62
N ALA A 402 -18.04 -26.82 -4.95
CA ALA A 402 -17.06 -26.60 -3.87
C ALA A 402 -15.76 -25.92 -4.35
N ASP A 403 -15.44 -25.98 -5.65
CA ASP A 403 -14.28 -25.27 -6.21
C ASP A 403 -14.50 -23.75 -6.29
N ILE A 404 -15.76 -23.27 -6.24
CA ILE A 404 -16.09 -21.84 -6.17
C ILE A 404 -15.62 -21.30 -4.82
N ASP A 405 -15.97 -21.96 -3.71
CA ASP A 405 -15.48 -21.59 -2.37
C ASP A 405 -13.95 -21.73 -2.24
N ARG A 406 -13.37 -22.69 -2.99
CA ARG A 406 -11.93 -22.91 -2.99
C ARG A 406 -11.17 -21.74 -3.60
N VAL A 407 -11.62 -21.21 -4.75
CA VAL A 407 -10.95 -20.06 -5.38
C VAL A 407 -11.12 -18.77 -4.57
N GLU A 408 -12.19 -18.64 -3.79
CA GLU A 408 -12.35 -17.53 -2.82
C GLU A 408 -11.28 -17.60 -1.74
N ARG A 409 -11.08 -18.78 -1.13
CA ARG A 409 -10.02 -18.97 -0.12
C ARG A 409 -8.62 -18.77 -0.70
N LEU A 410 -8.36 -19.29 -1.90
CA LEU A 410 -7.08 -19.08 -2.59
C LEU A 410 -6.83 -17.60 -2.90
N ALA A 411 -7.87 -16.85 -3.28
CA ALA A 411 -7.74 -15.42 -3.53
C ALA A 411 -7.39 -14.64 -2.25
N ALA A 412 -7.97 -15.00 -1.10
CA ALA A 412 -7.59 -14.42 0.19
C ALA A 412 -6.14 -14.73 0.55
N GLU A 413 -5.71 -16.00 0.45
CA GLU A 413 -4.32 -16.41 0.71
C GLU A 413 -3.32 -15.68 -0.22
N LEU A 414 -3.65 -15.54 -1.49
CA LEU A 414 -2.78 -14.88 -2.45
C LEU A 414 -2.76 -13.35 -2.30
N ASP A 415 -3.84 -12.71 -1.84
CA ASP A 415 -3.85 -11.27 -1.50
C ASP A 415 -2.90 -10.95 -0.35
N GLU A 416 -2.80 -11.84 0.65
CA GLU A 416 -1.84 -11.72 1.75
C GLU A 416 -0.38 -11.87 1.29
N ARG A 417 -0.16 -12.57 0.18
CA ARG A 417 1.17 -12.79 -0.42
C ARG A 417 1.55 -11.77 -1.48
N LEU A 418 0.68 -10.78 -1.74
CA LEU A 418 1.02 -9.64 -2.57
C LEU A 418 2.03 -8.75 -1.85
N ASP A 419 2.96 -8.17 -2.62
CA ASP A 419 3.93 -7.22 -2.09
C ASP A 419 3.37 -5.79 -2.15
N VAL A 420 2.37 -5.56 -1.30
CA VAL A 420 1.63 -4.29 -1.17
C VAL A 420 1.86 -3.72 0.23
N VAL A 421 2.66 -2.66 0.31
CA VAL A 421 3.05 -2.02 1.56
C VAL A 421 2.41 -0.64 1.64
N VAL A 422 1.71 -0.34 2.73
CA VAL A 422 1.14 1.00 3.03
C VAL A 422 1.65 1.51 4.38
N VAL A 423 1.85 2.82 4.50
CA VAL A 423 2.09 3.51 5.78
C VAL A 423 0.82 4.24 6.22
N PRO A 424 0.39 4.16 7.49
CA PRO A 424 -0.86 4.77 7.93
C PRO A 424 -0.92 6.29 7.73
N ALA A 425 -2.02 6.79 7.15
CA ALA A 425 -2.22 8.21 6.82
C ALA A 425 -2.68 9.07 8.01
N ARG A 426 -1.89 9.10 9.09
CA ARG A 426 -2.21 9.84 10.34
C ARG A 426 -1.27 11.02 10.55
N ALA A 427 -1.12 11.82 9.51
CA ALA A 427 -0.31 13.04 9.54
C ALA A 427 -1.18 14.26 9.82
N ALA A 428 -0.60 15.26 10.48
CA ALA A 428 -1.21 16.58 10.63
C ALA A 428 -1.26 17.37 9.30
N ALA A 429 -0.38 17.03 8.36
CA ALA A 429 -0.42 17.56 7.00
C ALA A 429 -1.52 16.88 6.15
N ALA A 430 -2.30 17.68 5.44
CA ALA A 430 -3.25 17.25 4.43
C ALA A 430 -2.55 16.94 3.10
N ALA A 431 -1.51 17.72 2.76
CA ALA A 431 -0.72 17.61 1.55
C ALA A 431 0.70 18.18 1.78
N TRP A 432 1.63 17.83 0.90
CA TRP A 432 2.96 18.43 0.85
C TRP A 432 3.52 18.35 -0.58
N GLU A 433 4.41 19.26 -0.92
CA GLU A 433 5.09 19.30 -2.21
C GLU A 433 6.52 19.85 -2.05
N SER A 434 7.39 19.54 -3.01
CA SER A 434 8.70 20.14 -3.12
C SER A 434 8.81 20.99 -4.39
N ASP A 435 9.78 21.90 -4.43
CA ASP A 435 10.26 22.47 -5.69
C ASP A 435 10.94 21.40 -6.56
N GLU A 436 11.25 21.74 -7.83
CA GLU A 436 11.86 20.81 -8.79
C GLU A 436 13.21 20.24 -8.32
N GLU A 437 13.96 21.02 -7.54
CA GLU A 437 15.27 20.66 -7.00
C GLU A 437 15.19 19.91 -5.65
N ALA A 438 13.98 19.74 -5.09
CA ALA A 438 13.74 19.17 -3.76
C ALA A 438 14.56 19.84 -2.64
N THR A 439 14.69 21.16 -2.71
CA THR A 439 15.37 22.01 -1.72
C THR A 439 14.43 22.87 -0.91
N THR A 440 13.19 23.05 -1.36
CA THR A 440 12.14 23.73 -0.60
C THR A 440 10.91 22.83 -0.56
N TRP A 441 10.42 22.55 0.65
CA TRP A 441 9.23 21.75 0.91
C TRP A 441 8.13 22.60 1.54
N THR A 442 6.92 22.49 1.00
CA THR A 442 5.73 23.16 1.53
C THR A 442 4.76 22.10 2.04
N PHE A 443 4.37 22.20 3.32
CA PHE A 443 3.40 21.32 3.95
C PHE A 443 2.11 22.11 4.23
N THR A 444 0.99 21.62 3.70
CA THR A 444 -0.36 22.15 3.98
C THR A 444 -0.99 21.35 5.11
N LEU A 445 -1.26 22.00 6.24
CA LEU A 445 -1.79 21.41 7.46
C LEU A 445 -3.32 21.36 7.46
N ARG A 446 -3.84 20.39 8.20
CA ARG A 446 -5.28 20.23 8.42
C ARG A 446 -5.77 21.26 9.45
N PRO A 447 -6.77 22.10 9.11
CA PRO A 447 -7.25 23.14 10.01
C PRO A 447 -8.07 22.61 11.19
N ASP A 448 -8.52 21.36 11.12
CA ASP A 448 -9.38 20.73 12.13
C ASP A 448 -8.60 20.02 13.25
N THR A 449 -7.26 20.02 13.20
CA THR A 449 -6.45 19.28 14.18
C THR A 449 -6.21 20.08 15.45
N VAL A 450 -6.33 19.42 16.61
CA VAL A 450 -6.15 20.04 17.93
C VAL A 450 -5.25 19.19 18.84
N PHE A 451 -4.54 19.86 19.74
CA PHE A 451 -3.86 19.25 20.87
C PHE A 451 -4.87 18.72 21.88
N SER A 452 -4.42 17.83 22.77
CA SER A 452 -5.29 17.23 23.80
C SER A 452 -5.87 18.25 24.79
N ASN A 453 -5.29 19.46 24.90
CA ASN A 453 -5.81 20.59 25.68
C ASN A 453 -6.87 21.44 24.93
N GLY A 454 -7.07 21.20 23.63
CA GLY A 454 -8.00 21.94 22.77
C GLY A 454 -7.37 23.08 21.96
N GLU A 455 -6.08 23.37 22.14
CA GLU A 455 -5.35 24.33 21.31
C GLU A 455 -5.27 23.81 19.86
N PRO A 456 -5.53 24.63 18.83
CA PRO A 456 -5.33 24.25 17.44
C PRO A 456 -3.87 23.88 17.14
N VAL A 457 -3.66 22.87 16.29
CA VAL A 457 -2.32 22.57 15.75
C VAL A 457 -2.12 23.38 14.48
N THR A 458 -1.17 24.31 14.48
CA THR A 458 -0.87 25.19 13.35
C THR A 458 0.58 25.05 12.92
N ALA A 459 0.98 25.67 11.81
CA ALA A 459 2.36 25.69 11.36
C ALA A 459 3.28 26.32 12.42
N HIS A 460 2.78 27.28 13.20
CA HIS A 460 3.50 27.86 14.34
C HIS A 460 3.80 26.82 15.44
N SER A 461 2.92 25.84 15.64
CA SER A 461 3.15 24.73 16.58
C SER A 461 4.34 23.85 16.16
N PHE A 462 4.52 23.63 14.86
CA PHE A 462 5.68 22.91 14.31
C PHE A 462 6.97 23.72 14.43
N VAL A 463 6.95 24.99 14.03
CA VAL A 463 8.11 25.90 14.20
C VAL A 463 8.58 25.92 15.65
N ARG A 464 7.64 25.98 16.60
CA ARG A 464 7.94 25.91 18.03
C ARG A 464 8.57 24.58 18.43
N GLY A 465 8.03 23.46 17.97
CA GLY A 465 8.54 22.12 18.29
C GLY A 465 9.96 21.91 17.80
N TRP A 466 10.22 22.26 16.54
CA TRP A 466 11.52 22.08 15.91
C TRP A 466 12.56 23.04 16.51
N SER A 467 12.16 24.28 16.81
CA SER A 467 13.03 25.22 17.54
C SER A 467 13.38 24.72 18.93
N ARG A 468 12.42 24.13 19.64
CA ARG A 468 12.64 23.54 20.98
C ARG A 468 13.61 22.36 20.91
N ALA A 469 13.50 21.51 19.89
CA ALA A 469 14.40 20.38 19.69
C ALA A 469 15.84 20.82 19.35
N LEU A 470 16.00 21.94 18.64
CA LEU A 470 17.30 22.54 18.29
C LEU A 470 17.91 23.39 19.41
N ASP A 471 17.17 23.67 20.50
CA ASP A 471 17.71 24.41 21.63
C ASP A 471 18.88 23.61 22.26
N PRO A 472 20.11 24.17 22.32
CA PRO A 472 21.24 23.49 22.92
C PRO A 472 21.00 23.05 24.38
N ALA A 473 20.14 23.76 25.12
CA ALA A 473 19.76 23.38 26.48
C ALA A 473 18.95 22.07 26.52
N ALA A 474 18.24 21.71 25.44
CA ALA A 474 17.47 20.48 25.34
C ALA A 474 18.36 19.23 25.26
N ALA A 475 19.60 19.38 24.77
CA ALA A 475 20.54 18.28 24.51
C ALA A 475 19.85 17.09 23.78
N THR A 476 18.99 17.38 22.81
CA THR A 476 18.18 16.36 22.10
C THR A 476 19.07 15.51 21.21
N GLU A 477 19.24 14.24 21.57
CA GLU A 477 20.11 13.28 20.87
C GLU A 477 19.72 13.11 19.39
N THR A 478 18.44 13.22 19.06
CA THR A 478 17.90 13.06 17.70
C THR A 478 17.79 14.35 16.90
N ALA A 479 18.30 15.48 17.43
CA ALA A 479 18.24 16.78 16.74
C ALA A 479 18.98 16.78 15.40
N TYR A 480 19.89 15.82 15.17
CA TYR A 480 20.58 15.67 13.90
C TYR A 480 19.64 15.34 12.73
N HIS A 481 18.40 14.88 12.95
CA HIS A 481 17.44 14.71 11.83
C HIS A 481 17.04 16.04 11.20
N LEU A 482 17.16 17.15 11.94
CA LEU A 482 17.02 18.51 11.44
C LEU A 482 18.33 19.02 10.81
N ALA A 483 19.42 18.24 10.82
CA ALA A 483 20.65 18.61 10.16
C ALA A 483 20.43 18.73 8.65
N GLY A 484 20.86 19.86 8.10
CA GLY A 484 20.63 20.20 6.69
C GLY A 484 19.33 20.95 6.43
N VAL A 485 18.45 21.13 7.43
CA VAL A 485 17.36 22.12 7.37
C VAL A 485 17.95 23.50 7.63
N ARG A 486 17.85 24.38 6.64
CA ARG A 486 18.34 25.76 6.66
C ARG A 486 17.36 26.70 7.35
N SER A 487 16.06 26.53 7.09
CA SER A 487 15.01 27.27 7.79
C SER A 487 13.68 26.51 7.74
N PHE A 488 12.83 26.77 8.72
CA PHE A 488 11.44 26.31 8.77
C PHE A 488 10.57 27.47 9.24
N THR A 489 9.55 27.83 8.48
CA THR A 489 8.72 29.01 8.72
C THR A 489 7.24 28.69 8.56
N ALA A 490 6.43 29.28 9.43
CA ALA A 490 4.98 29.32 9.24
C ALA A 490 4.67 30.49 8.32
N ALA A 491 4.29 30.20 7.07
CA ALA A 491 3.83 31.23 6.13
C ALA A 491 2.44 31.75 6.55
N ASP A 492 1.61 30.86 7.07
CA ASP A 492 0.33 31.11 7.73
C ASP A 492 0.02 29.94 8.70
N ASP A 493 -1.14 29.96 9.37
CA ASP A 493 -1.55 28.92 10.34
C ASP A 493 -1.56 27.50 9.75
N THR A 494 -1.75 27.36 8.44
CA THR A 494 -1.90 26.09 7.74
C THR A 494 -0.76 25.76 6.79
N THR A 495 0.24 26.63 6.64
CA THR A 495 1.32 26.45 5.67
C THR A 495 2.68 26.50 6.36
N LEU A 496 3.36 25.35 6.42
CA LEU A 496 4.74 25.23 6.91
C LEU A 496 5.69 25.11 5.71
N VAL A 497 6.67 26.01 5.60
CA VAL A 497 7.69 26.00 4.55
C VAL A 497 9.03 25.62 5.16
N VAL A 498 9.73 24.68 4.53
CA VAL A 498 11.03 24.17 4.97
C VAL A 498 12.04 24.32 3.84
N GLU A 499 13.15 25.01 4.11
CA GLU A 499 14.28 25.11 3.18
C GLU A 499 15.40 24.19 3.62
N LEU A 500 15.94 23.42 2.70
CA LEU A 500 17.07 22.52 2.88
C LEU A 500 18.36 23.18 2.38
N SER A 501 19.49 22.66 2.86
CA SER A 501 20.84 23.07 2.45
C SER A 501 21.35 22.30 1.24
N ALA A 502 20.72 21.18 0.90
CA ALA A 502 20.99 20.34 -0.26
C ALA A 502 19.71 19.60 -0.71
N PRO A 503 19.61 19.15 -1.96
CA PRO A 503 18.50 18.35 -2.46
C PRO A 503 18.24 17.09 -1.63
N ASP A 504 16.99 16.88 -1.24
CA ASP A 504 16.53 15.65 -0.59
C ASP A 504 15.10 15.33 -1.01
N THR A 505 14.98 14.40 -1.97
CA THR A 505 13.72 13.96 -2.57
C THR A 505 12.87 13.07 -1.67
N GLU A 506 13.37 12.69 -0.48
CA GLU A 506 12.68 11.85 0.49
C GLU A 506 12.54 12.56 1.86
N PHE A 507 12.62 13.89 1.91
CA PHE A 507 12.54 14.66 3.16
C PHE A 507 11.20 14.48 3.89
N ASP A 508 10.09 14.34 3.15
CA ASP A 508 8.78 14.04 3.72
C ASP A 508 8.79 12.77 4.59
N LEU A 509 9.51 11.71 4.18
CA LEU A 509 9.65 10.51 4.98
C LEU A 509 10.36 10.77 6.31
N LYS A 510 11.31 11.70 6.35
CA LYS A 510 12.05 12.06 7.58
C LYS A 510 11.17 12.75 8.61
N THR A 511 10.17 13.50 8.15
CA THR A 511 9.23 14.20 9.02
C THR A 511 8.32 13.26 9.82
N LEU A 512 8.38 11.95 9.57
CA LEU A 512 7.74 10.92 10.39
C LEU A 512 8.41 10.77 11.77
N GLN A 513 9.64 11.23 11.95
CA GLN A 513 10.39 11.08 13.19
C GLN A 513 9.83 12.01 14.30
N PRO A 514 9.66 11.55 15.57
CA PRO A 514 9.02 12.34 16.64
C PRO A 514 9.59 13.73 16.95
N VAL A 515 10.86 14.00 16.64
CA VAL A 515 11.54 15.30 16.75
C VAL A 515 10.87 16.37 15.88
N PHE A 516 10.18 15.95 14.81
CA PHE A 516 9.39 16.83 13.95
C PHE A 516 7.97 17.07 14.47
N SER A 517 7.63 16.60 15.69
CA SER A 517 6.30 16.79 16.26
C SER A 517 6.01 18.26 16.61
N PRO A 518 4.75 18.72 16.47
CA PRO A 518 4.36 20.04 16.92
C PRO A 518 4.26 20.10 18.44
N VAL A 519 4.46 21.28 19.03
CA VAL A 519 4.29 21.51 20.48
C VAL A 519 3.35 22.69 20.76
N PRO A 520 2.49 22.57 21.79
CA PRO A 520 1.55 23.63 22.16
C PRO A 520 2.27 24.82 22.80
N GLU A 521 1.60 25.97 22.88
CA GLU A 521 2.15 27.18 23.50
C GLU A 521 2.54 26.96 24.97
N CYS A 522 1.79 26.14 25.69
CA CYS A 522 2.06 25.84 27.10
C CYS A 522 3.31 24.98 27.34
N ALA A 523 4.02 24.53 26.29
CA ALA A 523 5.23 23.71 26.43
C ALA A 523 6.42 24.46 27.05
N GLY A 524 6.41 25.81 26.99
CA GLY A 524 7.44 26.63 27.61
C GLY A 524 8.86 26.33 27.10
N PRO A 525 9.90 26.54 27.94
CA PRO A 525 11.31 26.23 27.62
C PRO A 525 11.64 24.73 27.59
N ALA A 526 12.70 24.33 26.87
CA ALA A 526 13.06 22.95 26.55
C ALA A 526 13.09 21.95 27.73
N LEU A 527 13.51 22.41 28.91
CA LEU A 527 13.66 21.58 30.11
C LEU A 527 12.58 21.83 31.17
N ASP A 528 11.42 22.40 30.80
CA ASP A 528 10.32 22.61 31.75
C ASP A 528 9.74 21.26 32.24
N PRO A 529 9.94 20.89 33.51
CA PRO A 529 9.46 19.61 34.03
C PRO A 529 7.94 19.54 34.09
N ALA A 530 7.23 20.67 34.24
CA ALA A 530 5.78 20.68 34.29
C ALA A 530 5.16 20.19 32.97
N TYR A 531 5.81 20.51 31.83
CA TYR A 531 5.43 19.99 30.53
C TYR A 531 6.05 18.61 30.26
N ASN A 532 7.35 18.42 30.54
CA ASN A 532 8.06 17.19 30.18
C ASN A 532 7.56 15.95 30.97
N ASP A 533 7.07 16.12 32.19
CA ASP A 533 6.44 15.03 32.95
C ASP A 533 4.96 14.85 32.60
N MET A 534 4.32 15.82 31.93
CA MET A 534 2.91 15.74 31.52
C MET A 534 2.69 16.34 30.12
N PRO A 535 3.30 15.76 29.07
CA PRO A 535 3.28 16.34 27.74
C PRO A 535 1.87 16.40 27.16
N ILE A 536 1.58 17.52 26.51
CA ILE A 536 0.38 17.74 25.71
C ILE A 536 0.76 17.58 24.24
N GLY A 537 0.12 16.62 23.57
CA GLY A 537 0.32 16.32 22.15
C GLY A 537 -1.01 16.22 21.40
N ASN A 538 -0.94 15.98 20.09
CA ASN A 538 -2.09 15.82 19.19
C ASN A 538 -2.35 14.34 18.80
N GLY A 539 -1.80 13.40 19.56
CA GLY A 539 -1.93 11.96 19.30
C GLY A 539 -3.26 11.34 19.79
N PRO A 540 -3.49 10.06 19.48
CA PRO A 540 -4.71 9.32 19.84
C PRO A 540 -4.85 9.04 21.34
N PHE A 541 -3.76 9.18 22.11
CA PHE A 541 -3.73 9.05 23.56
C PHE A 541 -3.06 10.27 24.19
N ARG A 542 -3.40 10.57 25.44
CA ARG A 542 -2.81 11.63 26.25
C ARG A 542 -2.45 11.12 27.64
N MET A 543 -1.54 11.81 28.32
CA MET A 543 -1.18 11.53 29.71
C MET A 543 -2.43 11.57 30.62
N ALA A 544 -2.63 10.53 31.40
CA ALA A 544 -3.68 10.47 32.42
C ALA A 544 -3.27 11.20 33.72
N GLY A 545 -1.96 11.29 33.95
CA GLY A 545 -1.30 11.98 35.05
C GLY A 545 0.18 12.18 34.72
N PRO A 546 0.96 12.85 35.58
CA PRO A 546 2.39 13.03 35.39
C PRO A 546 3.12 11.68 35.31
N TRP A 547 4.24 11.65 34.59
CA TRP A 547 5.11 10.48 34.50
C TRP A 547 5.61 10.08 35.89
N GLU A 548 5.35 8.82 36.28
CA GLU A 548 5.96 8.22 37.45
C GLU A 548 7.33 7.65 37.07
N HIS A 549 8.36 8.49 37.19
CA HIS A 549 9.76 8.15 36.87
C HIS A 549 10.16 6.78 37.42
N HIS A 550 10.82 5.98 36.58
CA HIS A 550 11.26 4.61 36.88
C HIS A 550 10.15 3.62 37.30
N ARG A 551 8.88 3.95 37.06
CA ARG A 551 7.75 3.11 37.48
C ARG A 551 6.71 2.92 36.38
N ALA A 552 6.08 3.99 35.92
CA ALA A 552 4.86 3.87 35.12
C ALA A 552 4.55 5.12 34.29
N ILE A 553 4.00 4.89 33.11
CA ILE A 553 3.29 5.87 32.29
C ILE A 553 1.85 5.39 32.17
N ARG A 554 0.90 6.32 32.32
CA ARG A 554 -0.54 6.04 32.22
C ARG A 554 -1.14 6.96 31.18
N LEU A 555 -1.78 6.38 30.18
CA LEU A 555 -2.41 7.12 29.09
C LEU A 555 -3.91 6.84 29.08
N VAL A 556 -4.68 7.85 28.71
CA VAL A 556 -6.11 7.75 28.40
C VAL A 556 -6.33 8.15 26.95
N ARG A 557 -7.38 7.61 26.33
CA ARG A 557 -7.79 8.00 24.98
C ARG A 557 -7.99 9.52 24.89
N ASN A 558 -7.47 10.12 23.83
CA ASN A 558 -7.73 11.50 23.51
C ASN A 558 -9.02 11.61 22.67
N ASP A 559 -10.15 11.90 23.33
CA ASP A 559 -11.45 12.04 22.64
C ASP A 559 -11.52 13.23 21.65
N ARG A 560 -10.49 14.09 21.64
CA ARG A 560 -10.35 15.20 20.66
C ARG A 560 -9.57 14.81 19.41
N TRP A 561 -8.98 13.62 19.37
CA TRP A 561 -8.20 13.16 18.24
C TRP A 561 -9.10 12.85 17.03
N ASN A 562 -8.77 13.42 15.87
CA ASN A 562 -9.59 13.33 14.66
C ASN A 562 -8.79 12.99 13.39
N LEU A 563 -7.55 12.53 13.53
CA LEU A 563 -6.75 12.02 12.40
C LEU A 563 -7.11 10.56 12.01
N GLY A 564 -8.13 10.00 12.63
CA GLY A 564 -8.69 8.67 12.36
C GLY A 564 -9.82 8.31 13.32
N PRO A 565 -10.41 7.11 13.19
CA PRO A 565 -11.48 6.65 14.08
C PRO A 565 -10.95 6.50 15.51
N LEU A 566 -11.68 7.04 16.48
CA LEU A 566 -11.28 7.01 17.89
C LEU A 566 -10.97 5.56 18.34
N PRO A 567 -9.83 5.34 19.03
CA PRO A 567 -9.50 4.02 19.56
C PRO A 567 -10.61 3.44 20.43
N GLU A 568 -10.86 2.13 20.32
CA GLU A 568 -11.73 1.41 21.27
C GLU A 568 -11.04 1.29 22.64
N VAL A 569 -9.71 1.20 22.65
CA VAL A 569 -8.88 1.22 23.85
C VAL A 569 -9.05 2.56 24.56
N ARG A 570 -9.48 2.52 25.82
CA ARG A 570 -9.70 3.72 26.66
C ARG A 570 -8.51 4.11 27.50
N GLU A 571 -7.74 3.12 27.94
CA GLU A 571 -6.59 3.29 28.81
C GLU A 571 -5.43 2.42 28.31
N VAL A 572 -4.22 2.93 28.47
CA VAL A 572 -2.98 2.21 28.17
C VAL A 572 -2.06 2.35 29.37
N HIS A 573 -1.64 1.22 29.92
CA HIS A 573 -0.75 1.18 31.08
C HIS A 573 0.60 0.67 30.61
N ILE A 574 1.63 1.51 30.78
CA ILE A 574 3.00 1.18 30.41
C ILE A 574 3.81 1.16 31.70
N ASP A 575 4.41 0.02 32.05
CA ASP A 575 5.27 -0.09 33.21
C ASP A 575 6.74 0.00 32.77
N VAL A 576 7.53 0.77 33.53
CA VAL A 576 8.97 0.93 33.28
C VAL A 576 9.69 -0.13 34.10
N LEU A 577 10.27 -1.12 33.41
CA LEU A 577 10.93 -2.26 34.03
C LEU A 577 12.45 -2.06 34.11
N ASP A 578 13.10 -2.86 34.97
CA ASP A 578 14.56 -2.88 35.07
C ASP A 578 15.19 -3.24 33.71
N PRO A 579 16.20 -2.49 33.23
CA PRO A 579 16.77 -2.71 31.90
C PRO A 579 17.52 -4.04 31.76
N VAL A 580 17.91 -4.67 32.88
CA VAL A 580 18.64 -5.95 32.90
C VAL A 580 17.67 -7.13 32.96
N THR A 581 16.71 -7.12 33.90
CA THR A 581 15.76 -8.25 34.09
C THR A 581 14.41 -8.06 33.40
N GLY A 582 14.10 -6.84 32.96
CA GLY A 582 12.75 -6.45 32.57
C GLY A 582 12.19 -7.19 31.37
N LEU A 583 13.03 -7.68 30.45
CA LEU A 583 12.54 -8.45 29.30
C LEU A 583 11.96 -9.81 29.74
N ASP A 584 12.60 -10.48 30.69
CA ASP A 584 12.09 -11.73 31.26
C ASP A 584 10.86 -11.47 32.15
N ASP A 585 10.88 -10.38 32.93
CA ASP A 585 9.75 -9.98 33.78
C ASP A 585 8.51 -9.61 32.95
N GLU A 586 8.68 -8.92 31.81
CA GLU A 586 7.62 -8.57 30.86
C GLU A 586 6.95 -9.82 30.30
N TYR A 587 7.74 -10.79 29.84
CA TYR A 587 7.22 -12.05 29.29
C TYR A 587 6.55 -12.92 30.36
N ALA A 588 7.08 -12.95 31.58
CA ALA A 588 6.45 -13.66 32.70
C ALA A 588 5.07 -13.07 33.05
N ARG A 589 4.95 -11.73 33.10
CA ARG A 589 3.67 -11.03 33.33
C ARG A 589 2.68 -11.18 32.18
N PHE A 590 3.15 -11.44 30.97
CA PHE A 590 2.26 -11.84 29.89
C PHE A 590 1.69 -13.24 30.13
N LEU A 591 2.55 -14.22 30.46
CA LEU A 591 2.13 -15.60 30.70
C LEU A 591 1.16 -15.77 31.87
N ASP A 592 1.25 -14.93 32.91
CA ASP A 592 0.32 -14.94 34.04
C ASP A 592 -0.97 -14.12 33.80
N GLY A 593 -1.09 -13.45 32.64
CA GLY A 593 -2.24 -12.67 32.22
C GLY A 593 -2.29 -11.24 32.75
N THR A 594 -1.23 -10.77 33.42
CA THR A 594 -1.08 -9.37 33.87
C THR A 594 -0.94 -8.43 32.68
N TYR A 595 -0.17 -8.81 31.65
CA TYR A 595 0.03 -8.01 30.44
C TYR A 595 -0.71 -8.60 29.23
N ASP A 596 -1.30 -7.73 28.41
CA ASP A 596 -1.96 -8.09 27.14
C ASP A 596 -0.97 -8.24 25.97
N TYR A 597 0.27 -7.82 26.16
CA TYR A 597 1.33 -7.78 25.15
C TYR A 597 2.70 -7.92 25.82
N ALA A 598 3.64 -8.60 25.17
CA ALA A 598 5.03 -8.65 25.60
C ALA A 598 6.01 -8.82 24.44
N ARG A 599 7.21 -8.27 24.62
CA ARG A 599 8.43 -8.69 23.94
C ARG A 599 8.87 -10.07 24.42
N ILE A 600 9.63 -10.77 23.58
CA ILE A 600 10.03 -12.15 23.82
C ILE A 600 11.54 -12.22 24.11
N PRO A 601 11.98 -12.75 25.27
CA PRO A 601 13.37 -13.08 25.53
C PRO A 601 13.87 -14.10 24.49
N PRO A 602 15.09 -13.94 23.91
CA PRO A 602 15.61 -14.87 22.89
C PRO A 602 15.55 -16.35 23.27
N ALA A 603 15.86 -16.66 24.54
CA ALA A 603 15.83 -18.04 25.06
C ALA A 603 14.42 -18.64 25.17
N ARG A 604 13.36 -17.82 25.06
CA ARG A 604 11.95 -18.21 25.15
C ARG A 604 11.26 -18.18 23.80
N THR A 605 11.95 -17.81 22.72
CA THR A 605 11.34 -17.67 21.38
C THR A 605 10.67 -18.96 20.89
N ALA A 606 11.27 -20.14 21.11
CA ALA A 606 10.67 -21.41 20.69
C ALA A 606 9.36 -21.74 21.41
N GLU A 607 9.27 -21.40 22.71
CA GLU A 607 8.05 -21.54 23.51
C GLU A 607 6.99 -20.53 23.06
N ALA A 608 7.38 -19.26 22.88
CA ALA A 608 6.48 -18.19 22.49
C ALA A 608 5.86 -18.45 21.11
N ALA A 609 6.60 -19.05 20.17
CA ALA A 609 6.13 -19.39 18.83
C ALA A 609 4.97 -20.40 18.80
N ALA A 610 4.69 -21.09 19.92
CA ALA A 610 3.56 -21.99 20.05
C ALA A 610 2.29 -21.31 20.59
N LEU A 611 2.34 -20.01 20.93
CA LEU A 611 1.21 -19.25 21.47
C LEU A 611 0.37 -18.65 20.34
N ASP A 612 -0.96 -18.64 20.50
CA ASP A 612 -1.91 -18.15 19.48
C ASP A 612 -1.68 -16.69 19.07
N GLY A 613 -1.18 -15.85 19.98
CA GLY A 613 -0.90 -14.44 19.73
C GLY A 613 0.55 -14.14 19.38
N PHE A 614 1.34 -15.14 19.01
CA PHE A 614 2.69 -14.93 18.50
C PHE A 614 2.67 -14.20 17.16
N THR A 615 3.52 -13.20 17.04
CA THR A 615 3.75 -12.46 15.79
C THR A 615 5.24 -12.36 15.53
N GLU A 616 5.58 -12.47 14.25
CA GLU A 616 6.93 -12.32 13.77
C GLU A 616 6.89 -11.56 12.45
N GLN A 617 7.65 -10.48 12.39
CA GLN A 617 7.73 -9.63 11.21
C GLN A 617 9.19 -9.26 10.92
N GLU A 618 9.55 -9.22 9.64
CA GLU A 618 10.82 -8.64 9.23
C GLU A 618 10.82 -7.13 9.54
N GLY A 619 11.83 -6.69 10.29
CA GLY A 619 12.00 -5.28 10.64
C GLY A 619 12.95 -4.56 9.67
N ALA A 620 12.71 -3.25 9.49
CA ALA A 620 13.67 -2.37 8.83
C ALA A 620 14.84 -2.09 9.78
N GLY A 621 15.99 -2.71 9.51
CA GLY A 621 17.20 -2.54 10.32
C GLY A 621 17.99 -3.82 10.55
N LEU A 622 19.01 -3.73 11.39
CA LEU A 622 19.95 -4.83 11.66
C LEU A 622 20.67 -4.68 12.99
N PHE A 623 21.17 -5.81 13.51
CA PHE A 623 22.22 -5.84 14.51
C PHE A 623 23.58 -5.93 13.83
N TYR A 624 24.56 -5.22 14.37
CA TYR A 624 25.90 -5.09 13.79
C TYR A 624 26.94 -4.77 14.87
N LEU A 625 28.21 -4.85 14.50
CA LEU A 625 29.31 -4.32 15.28
C LEU A 625 29.82 -3.03 14.65
N ILE A 626 30.15 -2.05 15.50
CA ILE A 626 30.82 -0.82 15.14
C ILE A 626 32.32 -1.04 15.31
N PRO A 627 33.12 -1.15 14.23
CA PRO A 627 34.56 -1.03 14.30
C PRO A 627 34.95 0.45 14.41
N PHE A 628 35.76 0.83 15.40
CA PHE A 628 36.25 2.21 15.52
C PHE A 628 37.35 2.48 14.48
N CYS A 629 36.95 2.93 13.30
CA CYS A 629 37.80 3.06 12.10
C CYS A 629 38.87 4.15 12.22
N HIS A 630 38.77 5.03 13.21
CA HIS A 630 39.75 6.09 13.48
C HIS A 630 40.86 5.65 14.44
N ARG A 631 40.85 4.41 14.95
CA ARG A 631 41.77 3.99 16.00
C ARG A 631 42.21 2.53 15.87
N ALA A 632 43.50 2.31 16.15
CA ALA A 632 44.05 0.96 16.22
C ALA A 632 43.28 0.06 17.21
N PRO A 633 43.05 -1.22 16.87
CA PRO A 633 43.49 -1.87 15.64
C PRO A 633 42.50 -1.79 14.47
N MET A 634 41.31 -1.20 14.66
CA MET A 634 40.22 -1.23 13.67
C MET A 634 40.31 -0.15 12.58
N ASP A 635 41.30 0.73 12.67
CA ASP A 635 41.76 1.58 11.56
C ASP A 635 42.30 0.74 10.38
N SER A 636 42.80 -0.47 10.63
CA SER A 636 43.20 -1.43 9.60
C SER A 636 42.00 -2.14 8.98
N LEU A 637 41.85 -2.03 7.65
CA LEU A 637 40.85 -2.81 6.89
C LEU A 637 41.06 -4.32 7.06
N ASP A 638 42.30 -4.79 7.13
CA ASP A 638 42.58 -6.21 7.36
C ASP A 638 42.16 -6.68 8.76
N ALA A 639 42.18 -5.79 9.78
CA ALA A 639 41.63 -6.11 11.10
C ALA A 639 40.10 -6.24 11.07
N ARG A 640 39.41 -5.34 10.36
CA ARG A 640 37.95 -5.42 10.17
C ARG A 640 37.54 -6.67 9.39
N ARG A 641 38.31 -7.02 8.35
CA ARG A 641 38.16 -8.26 7.58
C ARG A 641 38.35 -9.51 8.44
N ALA A 642 39.37 -9.52 9.29
CA ALA A 642 39.61 -10.59 10.25
C ALA A 642 38.44 -10.73 11.23
N LEU A 643 37.96 -9.62 11.79
CA LEU A 643 36.80 -9.59 12.68
C LEU A 643 35.58 -10.20 11.99
N SER A 644 35.18 -9.69 10.81
CA SER A 644 33.95 -10.12 10.13
C SER A 644 33.97 -11.58 9.67
N ALA A 645 35.08 -12.04 9.09
CA ALA A 645 35.19 -13.41 8.57
C ALA A 645 35.35 -14.47 9.67
N ALA A 646 35.68 -14.07 10.90
CA ALA A 646 35.74 -14.96 12.07
C ALA A 646 34.37 -15.21 12.72
N ILE A 647 33.32 -14.49 12.31
CA ILE A 647 31.97 -14.61 12.91
C ILE A 647 31.17 -15.70 12.22
N ASP A 648 30.87 -16.77 12.96
CA ASP A 648 29.87 -17.76 12.58
C ASP A 648 28.45 -17.22 12.86
N ARG A 649 27.96 -16.38 11.95
CA ARG A 649 26.66 -15.70 12.07
C ARG A 649 25.52 -16.71 12.16
N GLN A 650 25.52 -17.73 11.30
CA GLN A 650 24.50 -18.77 11.27
C GLN A 650 24.52 -19.57 12.58
N GLY A 651 25.69 -20.00 13.06
CA GLY A 651 25.78 -20.73 14.32
C GLY A 651 25.33 -19.91 15.53
N LEU A 652 25.61 -18.60 15.57
CA LEU A 652 25.07 -17.71 16.61
C LEU A 652 23.54 -17.61 16.52
N VAL A 653 23.01 -17.49 15.30
CA VAL A 653 21.57 -17.48 15.03
C VAL A 653 20.89 -18.76 15.50
N ASP A 654 21.46 -19.91 15.19
CA ASP A 654 20.89 -21.21 15.55
C ASP A 654 20.91 -21.43 17.07
N ARG A 655 22.02 -21.08 17.74
CA ARG A 655 22.20 -21.31 19.18
C ARG A 655 21.39 -20.37 20.06
N HIS A 656 21.29 -19.08 19.70
CA HIS A 656 20.70 -18.05 20.57
C HIS A 656 19.32 -17.58 20.13
N PHE A 657 18.95 -17.81 18.87
CA PHE A 657 17.68 -17.35 18.29
C PHE A 657 16.90 -18.48 17.61
N HIS A 658 17.32 -19.73 17.81
CA HIS A 658 16.65 -20.94 17.30
C HIS A 658 16.39 -20.91 15.78
N GLY A 659 17.30 -20.32 15.01
CA GLY A 659 17.18 -20.23 13.54
C GLY A 659 16.16 -19.22 13.04
N ARG A 660 15.54 -18.42 13.94
CA ARG A 660 14.45 -17.48 13.59
C ARG A 660 14.90 -16.07 13.26
N ARG A 661 16.20 -15.84 13.14
CA ARG A 661 16.78 -14.59 12.63
C ARG A 661 17.51 -14.88 11.34
N THR A 662 17.62 -13.87 10.50
CA THR A 662 18.33 -13.99 9.21
C THR A 662 19.73 -13.41 9.34
N PRO A 663 20.81 -14.19 9.13
CA PRO A 663 22.16 -13.65 9.06
C PRO A 663 22.26 -12.51 8.05
N ALA A 664 22.94 -11.44 8.43
CA ALA A 664 23.06 -10.25 7.60
C ALA A 664 24.41 -10.23 6.88
N HIS A 665 24.34 -10.12 5.55
CA HIS A 665 25.49 -10.01 4.65
C HIS A 665 25.56 -8.65 3.94
N SER A 666 24.58 -7.79 4.21
CA SER A 666 24.46 -6.42 3.70
C SER A 666 23.98 -5.49 4.84
N LEU A 667 24.02 -4.17 4.64
CA LEU A 667 23.55 -3.21 5.65
C LEU A 667 22.05 -2.93 5.51
N LEU A 668 21.55 -2.93 4.28
CA LEU A 668 20.13 -2.80 3.96
C LEU A 668 19.49 -4.18 4.00
N SER A 669 18.50 -4.40 4.88
CA SER A 669 17.73 -5.66 4.95
C SER A 669 16.87 -5.89 3.69
N PRO A 670 16.45 -7.14 3.43
CA PRO A 670 15.51 -7.46 2.35
C PRO A 670 14.23 -6.61 2.35
N TRP A 671 13.81 -6.12 3.53
CA TRP A 671 12.74 -5.15 3.72
C TRP A 671 12.82 -3.94 2.77
N PHE A 672 14.02 -3.47 2.41
CA PHE A 672 14.23 -2.35 1.49
C PHE A 672 14.03 -2.69 -0.01
N GLY A 673 13.64 -3.92 -0.33
CA GLY A 673 13.27 -4.35 -1.68
C GLY A 673 14.40 -4.11 -2.69
N LYS A 674 14.16 -3.29 -3.72
CA LYS A 674 15.13 -3.08 -4.82
C LYS A 674 16.44 -2.42 -4.40
N ALA A 675 16.47 -1.76 -3.24
CA ALA A 675 17.69 -1.18 -2.67
C ALA A 675 18.54 -2.21 -1.91
N HIS A 676 17.96 -3.35 -1.50
CA HIS A 676 18.71 -4.46 -0.93
C HIS A 676 19.62 -5.08 -1.99
N THR A 677 20.83 -5.44 -1.59
CA THR A 677 21.77 -6.22 -2.40
C THR A 677 21.78 -7.66 -1.87
N PRO A 678 21.15 -8.62 -2.57
CA PRO A 678 21.22 -10.02 -2.17
C PRO A 678 22.68 -10.47 -2.24
N ARG A 679 23.24 -10.86 -1.10
CA ARG A 679 24.54 -11.53 -1.03
C ARG A 679 24.31 -12.92 -0.51
N ALA A 680 24.67 -13.92 -1.32
CA ALA A 680 24.50 -15.31 -0.93
C ALA A 680 25.48 -15.65 0.20
N ALA A 681 25.01 -16.46 1.15
CA ALA A 681 25.91 -17.20 2.05
C ALA A 681 26.68 -18.30 1.27
N ASP A 682 26.23 -18.62 0.05
CA ASP A 682 26.76 -19.70 -0.78
C ASP A 682 28.07 -19.32 -1.49
N ALA A 683 29.02 -20.25 -1.44
CA ALA A 683 30.41 -20.14 -1.86
C ALA A 683 30.66 -19.88 -3.38
N ASP A 684 29.63 -19.58 -4.16
CA ASP A 684 29.70 -19.35 -5.62
C ASP A 684 29.70 -17.85 -6.01
N ALA A 685 29.42 -16.93 -5.07
CA ALA A 685 29.82 -15.54 -5.22
C ALA A 685 31.34 -15.45 -5.04
N ASP A 686 32.03 -14.58 -5.79
CA ASP A 686 33.50 -14.43 -5.75
C ASP A 686 34.00 -14.41 -4.30
N ALA A 687 34.46 -15.57 -3.81
CA ALA A 687 34.68 -15.81 -2.38
C ALA A 687 35.80 -14.92 -1.83
N ASP A 688 36.59 -14.33 -2.72
CA ASP A 688 37.64 -13.37 -2.43
C ASP A 688 37.13 -11.93 -2.23
N ALA A 689 35.87 -11.62 -2.57
CA ALA A 689 35.26 -10.30 -2.43
C ALA A 689 34.38 -10.16 -1.18
N ASP A 690 33.65 -11.19 -0.77
CA ASP A 690 32.74 -11.11 0.39
C ASP A 690 33.42 -11.51 1.71
N TRP A 691 33.58 -10.54 2.62
CA TRP A 691 34.20 -10.73 3.95
C TRP A 691 33.18 -11.00 5.06
N THR A 692 31.90 -11.20 4.73
CA THR A 692 30.85 -11.57 5.69
C THR A 692 30.62 -13.09 5.76
N ALA A 693 31.16 -13.85 4.82
CA ALA A 693 31.18 -15.30 4.90
C ALA A 693 32.08 -15.77 6.05
N TYR A 694 31.66 -16.81 6.78
CA TYR A 694 32.47 -17.42 7.83
C TYR A 694 33.63 -18.18 7.20
N ALA A 695 34.85 -17.66 7.37
CA ALA A 695 36.07 -18.19 6.75
C ALA A 695 37.27 -18.08 7.71
N PRO A 696 37.39 -18.99 8.70
CA PRO A 696 38.41 -18.94 9.75
C PRO A 696 39.86 -18.79 9.27
N ASP A 697 40.25 -19.51 8.22
CA ASP A 697 41.61 -19.43 7.67
C ASP A 697 41.90 -18.07 7.03
N ARG A 698 40.94 -17.53 6.29
CA ARG A 698 41.02 -16.21 5.66
C ARG A 698 41.03 -15.10 6.73
N ALA A 699 40.26 -15.28 7.80
CA ALA A 699 40.24 -14.40 8.95
C ALA A 699 41.61 -14.35 9.66
N ARG A 700 42.23 -15.51 9.92
CA ARG A 700 43.59 -15.60 10.48
C ARG A 700 44.64 -14.92 9.59
N ALA A 701 44.58 -15.17 8.28
CA ALA A 701 45.50 -14.53 7.33
C ALA A 701 45.35 -13.00 7.33
N ALA A 702 44.12 -12.48 7.38
CA ALA A 702 43.87 -11.05 7.49
C ALA A 702 44.35 -10.48 8.83
N ALA A 703 44.14 -11.18 9.94
CA ALA A 703 44.62 -10.77 11.26
C ALA A 703 46.15 -10.60 11.27
N LEU A 704 46.88 -11.55 10.69
CA LEU A 704 48.34 -11.47 10.58
C LEU A 704 48.81 -10.30 9.71
N ARG A 705 48.12 -10.00 8.59
CA ARG A 705 48.43 -8.80 7.77
C ARG A 705 48.17 -7.49 8.52
N ALA A 706 47.17 -7.48 9.41
CA ALA A 706 46.91 -6.38 10.32
C ALA A 706 47.87 -6.30 11.52
N GLY A 707 48.82 -7.23 11.65
CA GLY A 707 49.73 -7.31 12.81
C GLY A 707 49.08 -7.85 14.09
N LEU A 708 47.93 -8.52 13.97
CA LEU A 708 47.16 -9.10 15.07
C LEU A 708 47.32 -10.63 15.11
N GLY A 709 48.39 -11.10 15.76
CA GLY A 709 48.62 -12.53 15.99
C GLY A 709 47.94 -13.07 17.25
N PRO A 710 48.14 -14.36 17.56
CA PRO A 710 47.70 -14.94 18.83
C PRO A 710 48.24 -14.15 20.04
N GLY A 711 47.36 -13.87 21.02
CA GLY A 711 47.65 -13.06 22.20
C GLY A 711 47.39 -11.56 22.05
N SER A 712 47.11 -11.06 20.83
CA SER A 712 46.71 -9.66 20.62
C SER A 712 45.43 -9.33 21.40
N ARG A 713 45.44 -8.18 22.10
CA ARG A 713 44.30 -7.71 22.90
C ARG A 713 43.39 -6.84 22.06
N VAL A 714 42.09 -7.11 22.11
CA VAL A 714 41.06 -6.29 21.45
C VAL A 714 39.89 -6.09 22.41
N GLN A 715 39.43 -4.84 22.55
CA GLN A 715 38.27 -4.50 23.37
C GLN A 715 36.97 -4.78 22.61
N PHE A 716 35.99 -5.37 23.29
CA PHE A 716 34.63 -5.54 22.80
C PHE A 716 33.63 -4.98 23.81
N ALA A 717 33.00 -3.84 23.49
CA ALA A 717 32.02 -3.19 24.35
C ALA A 717 30.58 -3.63 24.05
N TYR A 718 29.77 -3.78 25.10
CA TYR A 718 28.34 -4.03 24.99
C TYR A 718 27.59 -3.65 26.29
N ASN A 719 26.27 -3.42 26.17
CA ASN A 719 25.39 -3.20 27.31
C ASN A 719 24.82 -4.53 27.83
N THR A 720 24.85 -4.75 29.15
CA THR A 720 24.24 -5.91 29.80
C THR A 720 22.71 -5.85 29.75
N GLY A 721 22.05 -7.01 29.71
CA GLY A 721 20.59 -7.12 29.65
C GLY A 721 20.03 -7.21 28.23
N ALA A 722 18.72 -7.04 28.09
CA ALA A 722 17.97 -7.10 26.82
C ALA A 722 18.25 -8.34 25.93
N GLY A 723 18.69 -9.44 26.54
CA GLY A 723 19.06 -10.68 25.84
C GLY A 723 20.40 -10.63 25.10
N HIS A 724 21.35 -9.77 25.50
CA HIS A 724 22.64 -9.63 24.81
C HIS A 724 23.77 -10.50 25.36
N ASP A 725 23.81 -10.71 26.67
CA ASP A 725 24.97 -11.30 27.36
C ASP A 725 25.41 -12.66 26.80
N ALA A 726 24.45 -13.55 26.49
CA ALA A 726 24.74 -14.92 26.07
C ALA A 726 25.44 -14.96 24.69
N TRP A 727 24.89 -14.26 23.69
CA TRP A 727 25.45 -14.28 22.34
C TRP A 727 26.74 -13.46 22.25
N VAL A 728 26.89 -12.39 23.04
CA VAL A 728 28.14 -11.60 23.12
C VAL A 728 29.27 -12.45 23.68
N ALA A 729 29.01 -13.19 24.77
CA ALA A 729 30.02 -14.09 25.36
C ALA A 729 30.39 -15.24 24.42
N ASP A 730 29.44 -15.76 23.65
CA ASP A 730 29.69 -16.80 22.64
C ASP A 730 30.49 -16.26 21.45
N LEU A 731 30.16 -15.06 20.96
CA LEU A 731 30.92 -14.36 19.92
C LEU A 731 32.36 -14.09 20.37
N ALA A 732 32.57 -13.56 21.59
CA ALA A 732 33.89 -13.30 22.11
C ALA A 732 34.76 -14.58 22.13
N ARG A 733 34.20 -15.69 22.61
CA ARG A 733 34.88 -16.99 22.63
C ARG A 733 35.21 -17.48 21.23
N GLY A 734 34.28 -17.37 20.29
CA GLY A 734 34.52 -17.74 18.89
C GLY A 734 35.66 -16.94 18.25
N LEU A 735 35.78 -15.64 18.56
CA LEU A 735 36.91 -14.82 18.11
C LEU A 735 38.24 -15.28 18.74
N GLU A 736 38.26 -15.60 20.03
CA GLU A 736 39.44 -16.15 20.71
C GLU A 736 39.86 -17.50 20.12
N GLU A 737 38.90 -18.38 19.81
CA GLU A 737 39.14 -19.69 19.20
C GLU A 737 39.67 -19.59 17.76
N VAL A 738 39.08 -18.72 16.94
CA VAL A 738 39.43 -18.60 15.51
C VAL A 738 40.72 -17.82 15.29
N LEU A 739 40.90 -16.70 16.01
CA LEU A 739 41.97 -15.72 15.78
C LEU A 739 43.10 -15.80 16.83
N GLY A 740 42.87 -16.46 17.96
CA GLY A 740 43.81 -16.49 19.08
C GLY A 740 43.90 -15.16 19.82
N TRP A 741 42.99 -14.22 19.60
CA TRP A 741 42.95 -12.93 20.31
C TRP A 741 42.66 -13.13 21.80
N ARG A 742 42.93 -12.09 22.60
CA ARG A 742 42.39 -11.92 23.94
C ARG A 742 41.31 -10.85 23.89
N VAL A 743 40.04 -11.26 23.96
CA VAL A 743 38.90 -10.34 23.84
C VAL A 743 38.53 -9.78 25.22
N GLU A 744 38.76 -8.50 25.41
CA GLU A 744 38.48 -7.81 26.67
C GLU A 744 37.06 -7.21 26.62
N LEU A 745 36.09 -7.93 27.21
CA LEU A 745 34.70 -7.48 27.29
C LEU A 745 34.56 -6.27 28.22
N LEU A 746 34.15 -5.13 27.66
CA LEU A 746 33.72 -3.95 28.42
C LEU A 746 32.21 -4.01 28.62
N ARG A 747 31.80 -4.27 29.87
CA ARG A 747 30.38 -4.38 30.27
C ARG A 747 29.89 -3.05 30.82
N THR A 748 28.80 -2.53 30.25
CA THR A 748 28.17 -1.28 30.72
C THR A 748 26.66 -1.46 30.84
N ASP A 749 25.97 -0.48 31.42
CA ASP A 749 24.54 -0.29 31.16
C ASP A 749 24.32 0.33 29.76
N ALA A 750 23.06 0.56 29.38
CA ALA A 750 22.72 1.12 28.08
C ALA A 750 23.33 2.53 27.89
N ARG A 751 23.23 3.40 28.91
CA ARG A 751 23.75 4.77 28.84
C ARG A 751 25.27 4.80 28.74
N GLY A 752 25.97 4.02 29.57
CA GLY A 752 27.42 3.91 29.52
C GLY A 752 27.94 3.35 28.20
N LEU A 753 27.15 2.53 27.49
CA LEU A 753 27.52 2.08 26.14
C LEU A 753 27.47 3.24 25.14
N VAL A 754 26.42 4.08 25.22
CA VAL A 754 26.27 5.29 24.40
C VAL A 754 27.42 6.27 24.68
N ASP A 755 27.73 6.52 25.95
CA ASP A 755 28.83 7.40 26.35
C ASP A 755 30.19 6.85 25.84
N HIS A 756 30.37 5.52 25.84
CA HIS A 756 31.58 4.89 25.31
C HIS A 756 31.70 5.06 23.80
N ARG A 757 30.68 4.68 23.03
CA ARG A 757 30.73 4.65 21.54
C ARG A 757 30.79 6.05 20.91
N THR A 758 30.27 7.08 21.58
CA THR A 758 30.35 8.48 21.11
C THR A 758 31.67 9.17 21.46
N SER A 759 32.48 8.58 22.35
CA SER A 759 33.78 9.10 22.76
C SER A 759 34.84 9.02 21.65
N ILE A 760 35.66 10.07 21.48
CA ILE A 760 36.86 10.00 20.60
C ILE A 760 37.88 8.96 21.12
N GLY A 761 37.80 8.63 22.40
CA GLY A 761 38.64 7.68 23.10
C GLY A 761 38.36 6.20 22.79
N ALA A 762 37.21 5.89 22.17
CA ALA A 762 36.76 4.53 21.95
C ALA A 762 37.70 3.75 21.02
N ALA A 763 37.94 2.47 21.34
CA ALA A 763 38.87 1.59 20.62
C ALA A 763 38.34 0.15 20.58
N GLY A 764 38.84 -0.65 19.64
CA GLY A 764 38.30 -2.00 19.41
C GLY A 764 36.98 -1.95 18.64
N PHE A 765 35.97 -2.67 19.11
CA PHE A 765 34.64 -2.68 18.48
C PHE A 765 33.52 -2.75 19.52
N CYS A 766 32.32 -2.32 19.13
CA CYS A 766 31.16 -2.25 20.00
C CYS A 766 29.95 -2.94 19.37
N ARG A 767 29.13 -3.62 20.17
CA ARG A 767 27.81 -4.07 19.73
C ARG A 767 26.92 -2.86 19.46
N ALA A 768 26.10 -2.94 18.41
CA ALA A 768 25.02 -1.99 18.16
C ALA A 768 23.80 -2.68 17.53
N GLY A 769 22.73 -1.92 17.36
CA GLY A 769 21.55 -2.31 16.59
C GLY A 769 20.84 -1.06 16.11
N TRP A 770 20.29 -1.13 14.91
CA TRP A 770 19.56 -0.02 14.29
C TRP A 770 18.15 -0.47 13.96
N ALA A 771 17.19 0.34 14.39
CA ALA A 771 15.83 0.37 13.90
C ALA A 771 15.76 1.51 12.90
N CYS A 772 15.11 1.33 11.76
CA CYS A 772 14.90 2.51 10.94
C CYS A 772 13.89 3.45 11.58
N ASP A 773 14.20 4.75 11.61
CA ASP A 773 13.30 5.80 12.15
C ASP A 773 12.30 6.31 11.09
N TYR A 774 12.62 6.08 9.81
CA TYR A 774 11.77 6.37 8.67
C TYR A 774 12.12 5.46 7.48
N PRO A 775 11.16 5.18 6.57
CA PRO A 775 11.22 4.04 5.67
C PRO A 775 12.05 4.26 4.39
N THR A 776 13.32 4.68 4.52
CA THR A 776 14.27 4.82 3.38
C THR A 776 15.65 4.26 3.71
N PRO A 777 16.39 3.69 2.71
CA PRO A 777 17.80 3.34 2.87
C PRO A 777 18.68 4.47 3.42
N ASP A 778 18.28 5.73 3.20
CA ASP A 778 18.95 6.90 3.76
C ASP A 778 19.14 6.79 5.28
N ASN A 779 18.13 6.30 6.01
CA ASN A 779 18.18 6.21 7.47
C ASN A 779 19.21 5.20 7.98
N VAL A 780 19.64 4.25 7.15
CA VAL A 780 20.74 3.34 7.49
C VAL A 780 22.07 3.91 7.02
N LEU A 781 22.14 4.39 5.77
CA LEU A 781 23.42 4.73 5.14
C LEU A 781 23.93 6.12 5.50
N TYR A 782 23.06 7.10 5.73
CA TYR A 782 23.51 8.44 6.07
C TYR A 782 23.90 8.59 7.55
N PRO A 783 22.99 8.44 8.53
CA PRO A 783 23.32 8.78 9.91
C PRO A 783 24.41 7.87 10.49
N LEU A 784 24.49 6.60 10.04
CA LEU A 784 25.48 5.64 10.53
C LEU A 784 26.86 5.75 9.87
N LEU A 785 26.99 6.34 8.67
CA LEU A 785 28.22 6.20 7.87
C LEU A 785 28.68 7.48 7.15
N HIS A 786 27.81 8.46 6.93
CA HIS A 786 28.22 9.68 6.24
C HIS A 786 29.21 10.46 7.09
N SER A 787 30.26 11.01 6.48
CA SER A 787 31.35 11.65 7.25
C SER A 787 30.90 12.89 8.03
N SER A 788 29.85 13.59 7.59
CA SER A 788 29.29 14.73 8.34
C SER A 788 28.65 14.30 9.66
N CYS A 789 28.33 13.02 9.83
CA CYS A 789 27.71 12.48 11.04
C CYS A 789 28.74 12.11 12.12
N THR A 790 30.03 12.46 11.94
CA THR A 790 31.09 12.20 12.93
C THR A 790 31.46 13.42 13.77
N ALA A 791 30.80 14.56 13.57
CA ALA A 791 31.21 15.85 14.12
C ALA A 791 31.25 15.81 15.66
N PRO A 792 32.43 16.01 16.29
CA PRO A 792 32.53 16.07 17.74
C PRO A 792 32.19 17.46 18.26
N ASP A 793 31.62 17.53 19.47
CA ASP A 793 31.49 18.77 20.22
C ASP A 793 32.84 19.23 20.81
N ALA A 794 32.81 20.35 21.54
CA ALA A 794 33.99 20.90 22.23
C ALA A 794 34.59 19.95 23.29
N ALA A 795 33.85 18.93 23.74
CA ALA A 795 34.31 17.90 24.68
C ALA A 795 34.87 16.65 23.97
N GLY A 796 34.81 16.60 22.64
CA GLY A 796 35.26 15.47 21.83
C GLY A 796 34.21 14.38 21.64
N THR A 797 32.94 14.65 21.94
CA THR A 797 31.81 13.70 21.82
C THR A 797 31.13 13.86 20.47
N ALA A 798 31.01 12.78 19.68
CA ALA A 798 30.22 12.81 18.45
C ALA A 798 28.72 12.80 18.76
N HIS A 799 27.95 13.66 18.11
CA HIS A 799 26.49 13.76 18.27
C HIS A 799 25.70 13.19 17.08
N GLY A 800 26.37 12.55 16.12
CA GLY A 800 25.74 11.77 15.05
C GLY A 800 26.04 10.29 15.19
N ASP A 801 25.22 9.44 14.56
CA ASP A 801 25.27 7.98 14.75
C ASP A 801 26.39 7.28 13.96
N ASN A 802 27.28 8.02 13.29
CA ASN A 802 28.52 7.49 12.70
C ASN A 802 29.61 7.38 13.78
N GLU A 803 29.31 6.56 14.78
CA GLU A 803 30.12 6.34 15.98
C GLU A 803 31.42 5.58 15.68
N GLY A 804 31.44 4.81 14.58
CA GLY A 804 32.64 4.17 14.05
C GLY A 804 33.62 5.15 13.40
N ARG A 805 33.20 6.40 13.18
CA ARG A 805 33.96 7.48 12.54
C ARG A 805 34.49 7.08 11.17
N TYR A 806 33.68 6.33 10.43
CA TYR A 806 33.97 5.99 9.05
C TYR A 806 33.88 7.26 8.19
N ALA A 807 34.80 7.41 7.25
CA ALA A 807 34.81 8.53 6.33
C ALA A 807 35.33 8.08 4.96
N ASN A 808 34.50 8.24 3.93
CA ASN A 808 34.86 7.94 2.56
C ASN A 808 34.16 8.95 1.61
N PRO A 809 34.90 9.82 0.91
CA PRO A 809 34.30 10.87 0.10
C PRO A 809 33.51 10.34 -1.11
N GLU A 810 33.83 9.15 -1.62
CA GLU A 810 33.04 8.52 -2.68
C GLU A 810 31.70 8.00 -2.15
N PHE A 811 31.70 7.46 -0.92
CA PHE A 811 30.47 7.08 -0.23
C PHE A 811 29.56 8.30 -0.03
N ASP A 812 30.11 9.39 0.52
CA ASP A 812 29.36 10.63 0.75
C ASP A 812 28.75 11.18 -0.55
N ALA A 813 29.52 11.15 -1.65
CA ALA A 813 29.04 11.58 -2.96
C ALA A 813 27.91 10.68 -3.52
N LEU A 814 27.95 9.37 -3.26
CA LEU A 814 26.90 8.44 -3.67
C LEU A 814 25.61 8.66 -2.87
N VAL A 815 25.72 8.92 -1.57
CA VAL A 815 24.59 9.27 -0.70
C VAL A 815 23.95 10.58 -1.16
N ALA A 816 24.76 11.62 -1.45
CA ALA A 816 24.25 12.89 -1.97
C ALA A 816 23.51 12.73 -3.31
N ARG A 817 24.04 11.91 -4.22
CA ARG A 817 23.37 11.60 -5.50
C ARG A 817 22.06 10.84 -5.30
N ALA A 818 22.00 9.93 -4.33
CA ALA A 818 20.77 9.21 -4.04
C ALA A 818 19.69 10.15 -3.51
N ARG A 819 20.02 11.03 -2.56
CA ARG A 819 19.10 12.04 -2.01
C ARG A 819 18.54 13.00 -3.06
N GLY A 820 19.38 13.48 -3.98
CA GLY A 820 18.95 14.37 -5.07
C GLY A 820 18.28 13.69 -6.27
N CYS A 821 18.07 12.37 -6.26
CA CYS A 821 17.55 11.66 -7.42
C CYS A 821 16.03 11.44 -7.32
N ALA A 822 15.26 12.15 -8.16
CA ALA A 822 13.80 12.02 -8.20
C ALA A 822 13.32 10.66 -8.74
N ASP A 823 14.05 10.05 -9.69
CA ASP A 823 13.72 8.73 -10.24
C ASP A 823 13.97 7.60 -9.21
N PRO A 824 12.94 6.88 -8.75
CA PRO A 824 13.11 5.84 -7.74
C PRO A 824 14.04 4.69 -8.17
N ALA A 825 14.08 4.35 -9.46
CA ALA A 825 14.94 3.28 -9.95
C ALA A 825 16.42 3.69 -9.95
N GLY A 826 16.72 4.89 -10.45
CA GLY A 826 18.03 5.53 -10.36
C GLY A 826 18.51 5.68 -8.92
N ARG A 827 17.64 6.14 -8.01
CA ARG A 827 17.90 6.29 -6.59
C ARG A 827 18.31 4.97 -5.92
N ALA A 828 17.55 3.90 -6.13
CA ALA A 828 17.92 2.56 -5.63
C ALA A 828 19.30 2.10 -6.16
N GLY A 829 19.65 2.46 -7.39
CA GLY A 829 20.97 2.18 -7.98
C GLY A 829 22.12 2.95 -7.31
N PHE A 830 21.89 4.16 -6.80
CA PHE A 830 22.88 4.87 -5.98
C PHE A 830 23.02 4.26 -4.59
N TRP A 831 21.92 3.88 -3.94
CA TRP A 831 21.95 3.22 -2.62
C TRP A 831 22.75 1.92 -2.63
N ARG A 832 22.54 1.04 -3.61
CA ARG A 832 23.31 -0.20 -3.74
C ARG A 832 24.81 0.03 -3.91
N ARG A 833 25.20 1.09 -4.63
CA ARG A 833 26.62 1.44 -4.83
C ARG A 833 27.24 1.99 -3.55
N ALA A 834 26.52 2.86 -2.82
CA ALA A 834 26.97 3.36 -1.52
C ALA A 834 27.15 2.20 -0.52
N GLU A 835 26.16 1.32 -0.40
CA GLU A 835 26.24 0.13 0.45
C GLU A 835 27.40 -0.78 0.04
N ALA A 836 27.57 -1.05 -1.26
CA ALA A 836 28.65 -1.89 -1.74
C ALA A 836 30.02 -1.38 -1.31
N LEU A 837 30.24 -0.06 -1.38
CA LEU A 837 31.47 0.58 -0.93
C LEU A 837 31.65 0.47 0.60
N ALA A 838 30.62 0.81 1.37
CA ALA A 838 30.65 0.69 2.83
C ALA A 838 30.92 -0.75 3.30
N MET A 839 30.36 -1.74 2.62
CA MET A 839 30.60 -3.15 2.91
C MET A 839 31.97 -3.64 2.47
N ALA A 840 32.53 -3.11 1.38
CA ALA A 840 33.90 -3.41 0.96
C ALA A 840 34.92 -2.90 2.00
N ASP A 841 34.61 -1.75 2.60
CA ASP A 841 35.40 -1.15 3.67
C ASP A 841 35.10 -1.73 5.06
N LEU A 842 34.05 -2.58 5.19
CA LEU A 842 33.51 -3.06 6.46
C LEU A 842 33.32 -1.90 7.46
N ALA A 843 32.71 -0.81 6.98
CA ALA A 843 32.41 0.38 7.79
C ALA A 843 31.57 0.01 9.03
N LEU A 844 30.66 -0.96 8.86
CA LEU A 844 30.04 -1.72 9.93
C LEU A 844 30.20 -3.22 9.64
N VAL A 845 30.16 -4.05 10.68
CA VAL A 845 30.17 -5.51 10.52
C VAL A 845 28.77 -6.05 10.81
N PRO A 846 27.97 -6.40 9.79
CA PRO A 846 26.60 -6.87 10.00
C PRO A 846 26.58 -8.22 10.72
N LEU A 847 25.56 -8.47 11.55
CA LEU A 847 25.35 -9.74 12.26
C LEU A 847 24.09 -10.46 11.74
N TRP A 848 22.91 -9.90 12.01
CA TRP A 848 21.62 -10.40 11.54
C TRP A 848 20.63 -9.25 11.38
N TYR A 849 19.68 -9.42 10.46
CA TYR A 849 18.61 -8.43 10.26
C TYR A 849 17.68 -8.38 11.47
N ARG A 850 17.00 -7.24 11.62
CA ARG A 850 16.01 -7.09 12.66
C ARG A 850 14.80 -7.97 12.37
N THR A 851 14.32 -8.66 13.40
CA THR A 851 13.08 -9.43 13.37
C THR A 851 12.29 -9.05 14.61
N ASP A 852 11.11 -8.47 14.41
CA ASP A 852 10.23 -8.07 15.50
C ASP A 852 9.33 -9.23 15.87
N GLN A 853 9.69 -9.90 16.98
CA GLN A 853 8.92 -10.96 17.60
C GLN A 853 8.16 -10.41 18.80
N ARG A 854 6.84 -10.57 18.82
CA ARG A 854 5.97 -10.17 19.94
C ARG A 854 4.95 -11.25 20.23
N VAL A 855 4.38 -11.21 21.42
CA VAL A 855 3.21 -11.99 21.77
C VAL A 855 2.12 -11.07 22.33
N TYR A 856 0.86 -11.37 22.03
CA TYR A 856 -0.28 -10.67 22.59
C TYR A 856 -1.40 -11.64 23.01
N ALA A 857 -2.31 -11.18 23.87
CA ALA A 857 -3.39 -11.98 24.43
C ALA A 857 -4.53 -12.14 23.41
N ALA A 858 -4.35 -13.03 22.42
CA ALA A 858 -5.27 -13.21 21.28
C ALA A 858 -6.70 -13.61 21.67
N GLU A 859 -6.88 -14.16 22.87
CA GLU A 859 -8.16 -14.47 23.48
C GLU A 859 -8.89 -13.22 24.02
N ARG A 860 -8.15 -12.16 24.37
CA ARG A 860 -8.65 -10.90 24.93
C ARG A 860 -8.73 -9.77 23.91
N ILE A 861 -7.76 -9.68 22.99
CA ILE A 861 -7.65 -8.58 22.04
C ILE A 861 -7.47 -9.06 20.59
N THR A 862 -7.94 -8.24 19.65
CA THR A 862 -7.77 -8.43 18.20
C THR A 862 -7.37 -7.11 17.54
N GLY A 863 -6.91 -7.15 16.28
CA GLY A 863 -6.53 -5.95 15.52
C GLY A 863 -5.22 -5.30 16.01
N LEU A 864 -4.41 -5.99 16.81
CA LEU A 864 -3.07 -5.55 17.16
C LEU A 864 -2.15 -5.82 15.97
N HIS A 865 -1.51 -4.76 15.48
CA HIS A 865 -0.47 -4.81 14.44
C HIS A 865 0.81 -4.22 14.99
N ILE A 866 1.95 -4.67 14.48
CA ILE A 866 3.24 -4.06 14.76
C ILE A 866 3.50 -3.02 13.67
N ASP A 867 3.75 -1.77 14.08
CA ASP A 867 4.09 -0.70 13.17
C ASP A 867 5.56 -0.80 12.70
N PHE A 868 5.95 0.17 11.88
CA PHE A 868 7.30 0.25 11.32
C PHE A 868 8.41 0.34 12.40
N ASP A 869 8.13 0.97 13.54
CA ASP A 869 9.11 1.12 14.64
C ASP A 869 9.25 -0.16 15.47
N GLY A 870 8.40 -1.16 15.21
CA GLY A 870 8.29 -2.39 15.99
C GLY A 870 7.41 -2.24 17.23
N ASN A 871 6.51 -1.26 17.26
CA ASN A 871 5.60 -0.97 18.35
C ASN A 871 4.16 -1.41 18.04
N PRO A 872 3.32 -1.71 19.04
CA PRO A 872 1.93 -2.08 18.80
C PRO A 872 1.10 -0.86 18.36
N THR A 873 0.34 -1.01 17.28
CA THR A 873 -0.60 0.02 16.77
C THR A 873 -1.86 0.06 17.63
N LEU A 874 -1.80 0.78 18.76
CA LEU A 874 -2.87 0.77 19.79
C LEU A 874 -4.25 1.23 19.31
N THR A 875 -4.30 2.04 18.26
CA THR A 875 -5.56 2.57 17.70
C THR A 875 -6.43 1.54 16.99
N THR A 876 -5.87 0.41 16.55
CA THR A 876 -6.59 -0.64 15.82
C THR A 876 -6.99 -1.80 16.73
N VAL A 877 -6.45 -1.81 17.95
CA VAL A 877 -6.72 -2.83 18.96
C VAL A 877 -8.18 -2.74 19.39
N LYS A 878 -8.84 -3.90 19.42
CA LYS A 878 -10.22 -4.09 19.87
C LYS A 878 -10.28 -5.18 20.92
N ALA A 879 -11.18 -5.03 21.88
CA ALA A 879 -11.50 -6.11 22.80
C ALA A 879 -12.26 -7.21 22.04
N ARG A 880 -11.87 -8.46 22.24
CA ARG A 880 -12.61 -9.59 21.69
C ARG A 880 -13.92 -9.74 22.47
N LYS A 881 -15.06 -9.60 21.80
CA LYS A 881 -16.36 -9.87 22.42
C LYS A 881 -16.42 -11.35 22.75
N THR A 882 -16.41 -11.69 24.03
CA THR A 882 -16.72 -13.05 24.47
C THR A 882 -18.20 -13.30 24.19
N THR A 883 -18.51 -14.16 23.21
CA THR A 883 -19.82 -14.80 23.12
C THR A 883 -20.01 -15.59 24.41
N ARG A 884 -20.85 -15.07 25.30
CA ARG A 884 -21.48 -15.86 26.36
C ARG A 884 -22.73 -16.53 25.82
#